data_AF-Q8NBS3-F1
#
_entry.id   AF-Q8NBS3-F1
#
_cell.length_a   1.000
_cell.length_b   1.000
_cell.length_c   1.000
_cell.angle_alpha   90.00
_cell.angle_beta   90.00
_cell.angle_gamma   90.00
#
_symmetry.space_group_name_H-M   'P 1'
#
loop_
_entity.id
_entity.type
_entity.pdbx_description
1 polymer ?
#
loop_
_entity_poly.entity_id
_entity_poly.type
_entity_poly.pdbx_seq_one_letter_code
_entity_poly.pdbx_strand_id
1 'polypeptide(L)'
;MAAATRRVFHLQPCENSPTMSQNGYFEDSSYYKCDTDDTFEAREEILGDEAFDTANSSIVSGESIRFFVNVNLEMQATNTENEATSGGCVLLHTSRKYLKLKNFKEEIRAHRDLDGFLAQASIVLNETATSLDNVLRTMLRRFARDPDNNEPNCNLDLLMAMLFTDAGAPMRGKVHLLSDTIQGVTATVTGVRYQQSWLCIICTMKALQKRHVCISRLVRPQNWGENSCEVRFVILVLAPPKMKSTKTAMEVARTFATMFSDIAFRQKLLETRTEEEFKEALVHQRQLLTMVSHGPVAPRTKERSTVSLPAHRHPEPPKCKDFVPFGKGIREDIARRFPLYPLDFTDGIIGKNKAVGKYITTTLFLYFACLLPTIAFGSLNDENTDGAIDVQKTIAGQSIGGLLYALFSGQPLVILLTTAPLALYIQVIRVICDDYDLDFNSFYAWTGLWNSFFLALYAFFNLSLVMSLFKRSTEEIIALFISITFVLDAVKGTVKIFWKYYYGHYLDDYHTKRTSSLVSLSGLGASLNASLHTALNASFLASPTELPSATHSGQATAVLSLLIMLGTLWLGYTLYQFKKSPYLHPCVREILSDCALPIAVLAFSLISSHGFREIEMSKFRYNPSESPFAMAQIQSLSLRAVSGAMGLGFLLSMLFFIEQNLVAALVNAPENRLVKGTAYHWDLLLLAIINTGLSLFGLPWIHAAYPHSPLHVRALALVEERVENGHIYDTIVNVKETRLTSLGASVLVGLSLLLLPVPLQWIPKPVLYGLFLYIALTSLDGNQLVQRVALLLKEQTAYPPTHYIRRVPQRKIHYFTGLQVLQLLLLCAFGMSSLPYMKMIFPLIMIAMIPIRYILLPRIIEAKYLDVMDAEHRP
;
A
#
# COMPACT_ATOMS: atom_id res chain seq x y z
N MET A 1 26.65 -17.82 -29.55
CA MET A 1 27.81 -16.98 -29.19
C MET A 1 27.78 -16.74 -27.69
N ALA A 2 28.87 -17.09 -26.99
CA ALA A 2 29.02 -17.05 -25.53
C ALA A 2 27.90 -17.73 -24.73
N ALA A 3 28.06 -19.03 -24.47
CA ALA A 3 27.42 -19.65 -23.31
C ALA A 3 27.99 -18.97 -22.06
N ALA A 4 27.37 -17.87 -21.65
CA ALA A 4 27.58 -17.30 -20.33
C ALA A 4 27.10 -18.35 -19.33
N THR A 5 28.03 -19.16 -18.85
CA THR A 5 27.84 -20.06 -17.71
C THR A 5 27.41 -19.17 -16.54
N ARG A 6 26.09 -19.06 -16.32
CA ARG A 6 25.52 -18.47 -15.11
C ARG A 6 26.01 -19.33 -13.94
N ARG A 7 27.05 -18.87 -13.26
CA ARG A 7 27.50 -19.44 -11.99
C ARG A 7 26.39 -19.15 -10.97
N VAL A 8 25.63 -20.17 -10.60
CA VAL A 8 24.64 -20.09 -9.52
C VAL A 8 25.38 -20.41 -8.23
N PHE A 9 25.33 -19.47 -7.28
CA PHE A 9 25.94 -19.62 -5.96
C PHE A 9 24.89 -20.20 -5.00
N HIS A 10 25.23 -21.29 -4.31
CA HIS A 10 24.41 -21.83 -3.22
C HIS A 10 24.93 -21.29 -1.88
N LEU A 11 24.17 -20.41 -1.24
CA LEU A 11 24.27 -20.19 0.20
C LEU A 11 23.22 -21.10 0.83
N GLN A 12 23.57 -22.36 1.09
CA GLN A 12 22.60 -23.38 1.47
C GLN A 12 21.98 -23.06 2.86
N PRO A 13 20.65 -23.02 2.98
CA PRO A 13 19.98 -23.30 4.25
C PRO A 13 19.99 -24.82 4.47
N CYS A 14 20.28 -25.28 5.70
CA CYS A 14 20.02 -26.67 6.06
C CYS A 14 18.51 -26.91 6.00
N GLU A 15 18.01 -27.44 4.88
CA GLU A 15 16.77 -28.19 4.87
C GLU A 15 17.07 -29.60 5.39
N ASN A 16 16.25 -30.04 6.35
CA ASN A 16 16.33 -31.35 6.97
C ASN A 16 16.33 -32.45 5.89
N SER A 17 17.47 -33.06 5.62
CA SER A 17 17.54 -34.27 4.80
C SER A 17 16.84 -35.42 5.53
N PRO A 18 15.81 -36.04 4.97
CA PRO A 18 15.04 -37.07 5.66
C PRO A 18 15.61 -38.46 5.33
N THR A 19 16.79 -38.80 5.84
CA THR A 19 17.27 -40.19 5.90
C THR A 19 18.51 -40.29 6.79
N MET A 20 18.32 -40.47 8.09
CA MET A 20 19.11 -41.46 8.82
C MET A 20 18.32 -41.95 10.03
N SER A 21 17.73 -43.11 9.82
CA SER A 21 17.15 -43.99 10.80
C SER A 21 18.21 -44.54 11.75
N GLN A 22 17.77 -44.76 12.99
CA GLN A 22 18.30 -45.67 14.02
C GLN A 22 19.40 -45.14 14.96
N ASN A 23 18.97 -45.06 16.23
CA ASN A 23 19.68 -45.30 17.48
C ASN A 23 20.45 -44.13 18.11
N GLY A 24 19.90 -43.65 19.22
CA GLY A 24 20.64 -42.90 20.23
C GLY A 24 19.77 -41.93 21.01
N TYR A 25 18.82 -42.44 21.80
CA TYR A 25 18.29 -41.69 22.95
C TYR A 25 19.47 -41.36 23.86
N PHE A 26 19.89 -40.10 23.92
CA PHE A 26 20.64 -39.59 25.05
C PHE A 26 19.78 -38.54 25.74
N GLU A 27 19.02 -39.01 26.72
CA GLU A 27 18.39 -38.20 27.75
C GLU A 27 19.45 -37.45 28.56
N ASP A 28 19.06 -36.24 28.94
CA ASP A 28 19.74 -35.33 29.84
C ASP A 28 20.32 -36.03 31.09
N SER A 29 21.64 -36.10 31.22
CA SER A 29 22.26 -36.15 32.55
C SER A 29 23.76 -35.86 32.52
N SER A 30 24.19 -35.17 33.59
CA SER A 30 25.57 -34.96 34.07
C SER A 30 26.37 -33.81 33.46
N TYR A 31 26.22 -32.67 34.15
CA TYR A 31 27.30 -31.73 34.51
C TYR A 31 28.67 -32.43 34.62
N TYR A 32 29.51 -32.29 33.59
CA TYR A 32 30.95 -32.53 33.76
C TYR A 32 31.63 -31.23 34.13
N LYS A 33 32.02 -31.19 35.40
CA LYS A 33 33.05 -30.32 35.98
C LYS A 33 34.37 -30.63 35.24
N CYS A 34 34.96 -29.64 34.58
CA CYS A 34 36.33 -29.71 34.09
C CYS A 34 37.04 -28.40 34.45
N ASP A 35 38.36 -28.52 34.60
CA ASP A 35 39.15 -27.77 35.55
C ASP A 35 39.42 -26.30 35.18
N THR A 36 39.69 -25.54 36.25
CA THR A 36 40.45 -24.30 36.25
C THR A 36 41.72 -24.42 35.41
N ASP A 37 41.81 -23.65 34.33
CA ASP A 37 42.93 -22.76 34.04
C ASP A 37 42.58 -21.83 32.86
N ASP A 38 43.21 -20.65 32.88
CA ASP A 38 43.21 -19.61 31.83
C ASP A 38 41.96 -18.73 31.69
N THR A 39 41.83 -17.84 32.69
CA THR A 39 41.20 -16.52 32.55
C THR A 39 41.75 -15.76 31.34
N PHE A 40 41.06 -15.75 30.19
CA PHE A 40 40.84 -14.57 29.33
C PHE A 40 39.91 -14.79 28.11
N GLU A 41 39.40 -16.00 27.83
CA GLU A 41 38.46 -16.23 26.71
C GLU A 41 36.96 -16.08 27.08
N ALA A 42 36.60 -16.03 28.36
CA ALA A 42 35.20 -16.03 28.80
C ALA A 42 34.37 -14.76 28.43
N ARG A 43 34.96 -13.69 27.90
CA ARG A 43 34.22 -12.43 27.65
C ARG A 43 33.61 -12.32 26.25
N GLU A 44 34.08 -13.08 25.27
CA GLU A 44 33.49 -13.06 23.92
C GLU A 44 32.32 -14.05 23.75
N GLU A 45 32.34 -15.20 24.43
CA GLU A 45 31.24 -16.18 24.39
C GLU A 45 29.97 -15.64 25.06
N ILE A 46 30.09 -15.00 26.23
CA ILE A 46 28.95 -14.37 26.94
C ILE A 46 28.23 -13.33 26.06
N LEU A 47 28.97 -12.59 25.22
CA LEU A 47 28.40 -11.56 24.33
C LEU A 47 27.62 -12.17 23.15
N GLY A 48 28.03 -13.36 22.68
CA GLY A 48 27.35 -14.13 21.63
C GLY A 48 26.07 -14.78 22.14
N ASP A 49 26.14 -15.40 23.32
CA ASP A 49 24.99 -16.02 23.99
C ASP A 49 23.93 -14.98 24.36
N GLU A 50 24.32 -13.81 24.87
CA GLU A 50 23.36 -12.73 25.10
C GLU A 50 22.67 -12.28 23.80
N ALA A 51 23.36 -12.21 22.66
CA ALA A 51 22.74 -11.81 21.39
C ALA A 51 21.78 -12.90 20.87
N PHE A 52 22.16 -14.17 21.02
CA PHE A 52 21.34 -15.33 20.68
C PHE A 52 20.10 -15.41 21.59
N ASP A 53 20.27 -15.21 22.90
CA ASP A 53 19.18 -15.17 23.88
C ASP A 53 18.30 -13.95 23.71
N THR A 54 18.86 -12.78 23.37
CA THR A 54 18.06 -11.59 23.03
C THR A 54 17.23 -11.85 21.77
N ALA A 55 17.82 -12.46 20.74
CA ALA A 55 17.10 -12.82 19.52
C ALA A 55 16.02 -13.89 19.79
N ASN A 56 16.31 -14.92 20.58
CA ASN A 56 15.33 -15.96 20.92
C ASN A 56 14.21 -15.43 21.82
N SER A 57 14.54 -14.65 22.86
CA SER A 57 13.54 -14.02 23.73
C SER A 57 12.69 -12.98 22.99
N SER A 58 13.25 -12.28 22.00
CA SER A 58 12.51 -11.33 21.17
C SER A 58 11.65 -11.99 20.09
N ILE A 59 12.10 -13.10 19.52
CA ILE A 59 11.31 -13.94 18.60
C ILE A 59 10.07 -14.48 19.32
N VAL A 60 10.19 -14.73 20.63
CA VAL A 60 9.07 -15.08 21.54
C VAL A 60 8.19 -13.87 21.84
N SER A 61 8.73 -12.66 22.01
CA SER A 61 7.94 -11.43 22.28
C SER A 61 7.35 -10.75 21.04
N GLY A 62 7.68 -11.19 19.81
CA GLY A 62 7.10 -10.69 18.57
C GLY A 62 7.73 -9.42 18.00
N GLU A 63 8.88 -9.01 18.53
CA GLU A 63 9.62 -7.84 18.06
C GLU A 63 10.58 -8.19 16.92
N SER A 64 10.62 -7.36 15.87
CA SER A 64 11.58 -7.53 14.78
C SER A 64 12.94 -6.99 15.20
N ILE A 65 13.93 -7.85 15.43
CA ILE A 65 15.30 -7.42 15.72
C ILE A 65 16.12 -7.45 14.44
N ARG A 66 16.82 -6.36 14.15
CA ARG A 66 17.88 -6.36 13.14
C ARG A 66 19.18 -6.79 13.80
N PHE A 67 19.89 -7.69 13.14
CA PHE A 67 21.25 -8.08 13.51
C PHE A 67 22.01 -8.43 12.24
N PHE A 68 23.32 -8.63 12.35
CA PHE A 68 24.09 -9.20 11.25
C PHE A 68 24.41 -10.66 11.51
N VAL A 69 24.39 -11.45 10.45
CA VAL A 69 24.96 -12.80 10.48
C VAL A 69 26.31 -12.70 9.81
N ASN A 70 27.35 -13.04 10.56
CA ASN A 70 28.66 -13.29 9.98
C ASN A 70 28.74 -14.76 9.59
N VAL A 71 29.00 -15.04 8.32
CA VAL A 71 29.19 -16.39 7.79
C VAL A 71 30.67 -16.54 7.46
N ASN A 72 31.36 -17.38 8.22
CA ASN A 72 32.74 -17.77 7.95
C ASN A 72 32.74 -19.21 7.41
N LEU A 73 33.40 -19.41 6.27
CA LEU A 73 33.61 -20.71 5.64
C LEU A 73 35.10 -21.06 5.65
N GLU A 74 35.42 -22.11 6.38
CA GLU A 74 36.76 -22.66 6.48
C GLU A 74 36.83 -24.01 5.76
N MET A 75 37.87 -24.18 4.95
CA MET A 75 38.16 -25.44 4.27
C MET A 75 39.20 -26.20 5.09
N GLN A 76 38.85 -27.39 5.59
CA GLN A 76 39.87 -28.31 6.12
C GLN A 76 40.51 -29.02 4.93
N ALA A 77 41.77 -28.72 4.65
CA ALA A 77 42.57 -29.55 3.77
C ALA A 77 42.80 -30.90 4.46
N THR A 78 42.23 -31.97 3.93
CA THR A 78 42.66 -33.32 4.29
C THR A 78 44.11 -33.48 3.83
N ASN A 79 45.04 -33.52 4.79
CA ASN A 79 46.45 -33.85 4.56
C ASN A 79 46.59 -35.33 4.18
N THR A 80 46.06 -35.72 3.02
CA THR A 80 46.32 -37.03 2.42
C THR A 80 47.05 -36.78 1.10
N GLU A 81 48.39 -36.80 1.18
CA GLU A 81 49.29 -36.75 0.02
C GLU A 81 49.18 -37.96 -0.92
N ASN A 82 48.26 -38.90 -0.68
CA ASN A 82 48.12 -40.13 -1.46
C ASN A 82 46.66 -40.33 -1.89
N GLU A 83 46.33 -39.88 -3.10
CA GLU A 83 45.48 -40.57 -4.11
C GLU A 83 45.04 -39.56 -5.17
N ALA A 84 45.78 -39.53 -6.28
CA ALA A 84 45.62 -38.57 -7.37
C ALA A 84 44.48 -38.91 -8.36
N THR A 85 43.46 -39.71 -8.01
CA THR A 85 42.52 -40.23 -9.02
C THR A 85 41.05 -40.43 -8.62
N SER A 86 40.58 -40.05 -7.42
CA SER A 86 39.14 -40.12 -7.11
C SER A 86 38.61 -38.76 -6.65
N GLY A 87 37.37 -38.43 -7.00
CA GLY A 87 36.78 -37.11 -6.78
C GLY A 87 36.95 -36.65 -5.33
N GLY A 88 37.86 -35.69 -5.11
CA GLY A 88 38.22 -35.23 -3.77
C GLY A 88 37.00 -34.68 -3.04
N CYS A 89 36.61 -35.35 -1.96
CA CYS A 89 35.64 -34.81 -1.02
C CYS A 89 36.33 -33.71 -0.21
N VAL A 90 35.75 -32.51 -0.19
CA VAL A 90 36.24 -31.37 0.59
C VAL A 90 35.24 -31.10 1.71
N LEU A 91 35.73 -31.02 2.94
CA LEU A 91 34.92 -30.68 4.10
C LEU A 91 34.92 -29.15 4.29
N LEU A 92 33.72 -28.57 4.21
CA LEU A 92 33.48 -27.14 4.42
C LEU A 92 32.84 -26.92 5.79
N HIS A 93 33.54 -26.23 6.68
CA HIS A 93 32.99 -25.79 7.95
C HIS A 93 32.35 -24.41 7.77
N THR A 94 31.03 -24.29 8.02
CA THR A 94 30.32 -23.01 7.99
C THR A 94 29.96 -22.59 9.41
N SER A 95 30.55 -21.50 9.89
CA SER A 95 30.22 -20.89 11.17
C SER A 95 29.34 -19.66 10.97
N ARG A 96 28.30 -19.51 11.82
CA ARG A 96 27.38 -18.36 11.81
C ARG A 96 27.42 -17.66 13.15
N LYS A 97 27.87 -16.40 13.18
CA LYS A 97 27.90 -15.57 14.39
C LYS A 97 26.91 -14.42 14.29
N TYR A 98 26.05 -14.26 15.29
CA TYR A 98 25.11 -13.14 15.38
C TYR A 98 25.81 -11.89 15.93
N LEU A 99 25.62 -10.75 15.26
CA LEU A 99 26.23 -9.49 15.60
C LEU A 99 25.15 -8.43 15.84
N LYS A 100 25.22 -7.74 16.98
CA LYS A 100 24.37 -6.58 17.26
C LYS A 100 24.71 -5.40 16.33
N LEU A 101 23.75 -4.51 16.10
CA LEU A 101 24.01 -3.25 15.39
C LEU A 101 25.01 -2.40 16.17
N LYS A 102 25.86 -1.67 15.44
CA LYS A 102 26.82 -0.73 16.03
C LYS A 102 26.06 0.46 16.64
N ASN A 103 26.33 0.81 17.89
CA ASN A 103 25.73 1.99 18.51
C ASN A 103 26.54 3.24 18.16
N PHE A 104 26.10 4.01 17.17
CA PHE A 104 26.81 5.23 16.73
C PHE A 104 26.87 6.33 17.80
N LYS A 105 26.04 6.29 18.85
CA LYS A 105 26.10 7.28 19.93
C LYS A 105 27.20 6.95 20.96
N GLU A 106 27.28 5.70 21.39
CA GLU A 106 28.22 5.28 22.43
C GLU A 106 29.58 4.85 21.85
N GLU A 107 29.58 4.25 20.66
CA GLU A 107 30.78 3.68 20.06
C GLU A 107 31.48 4.67 19.12
N ILE A 108 32.36 5.50 19.69
CA ILE A 108 33.21 6.47 18.96
C ILE A 108 34.00 5.78 17.81
N ARG A 109 34.23 4.47 17.91
CA ARG A 109 34.91 3.68 16.89
C ARG A 109 34.25 3.77 15.52
N ALA A 110 32.91 3.76 15.48
CA ALA A 110 32.14 3.83 14.24
C ALA A 110 32.46 5.12 13.46
N HIS A 111 32.57 6.25 14.17
CA HIS A 111 32.93 7.54 13.60
C HIS A 111 34.33 7.52 12.99
N ARG A 112 35.31 6.99 13.73
CA ARG A 112 36.71 6.93 13.27
C ARG A 112 36.91 6.00 12.08
N ASP A 113 36.19 4.90 12.02
CA ASP A 113 36.26 3.97 10.88
C ASP A 113 35.62 4.60 9.63
N LEU A 114 34.54 5.37 9.77
CA LEU A 114 34.00 6.16 8.67
C LEU A 114 34.95 7.29 8.24
N ASP A 115 35.52 8.05 9.17
CA ASP A 115 36.48 9.12 8.84
C ASP A 115 37.70 8.57 8.10
N GLY A 116 38.21 7.40 8.53
CA GLY A 116 39.29 6.69 7.85
C GLY A 116 38.92 6.28 6.43
N PHE A 117 37.70 5.78 6.22
CA PHE A 117 37.20 5.48 4.87
C PHE A 117 37.01 6.74 4.03
N LEU A 118 36.45 7.82 4.57
CA LEU A 118 36.22 9.06 3.82
C LEU A 118 37.55 9.68 3.34
N ALA A 119 38.61 9.56 4.13
CA ALA A 119 39.95 10.00 3.78
C ALA A 119 40.58 9.18 2.64
N GLN A 120 40.27 7.88 2.54
CA GLN A 120 40.83 6.95 1.55
C GLN A 120 39.69 6.22 0.79
N ALA A 121 38.70 6.99 0.34
CA ALA A 121 37.45 6.42 -0.12
C ALA A 121 37.61 5.77 -1.50
N SER A 122 37.66 4.44 -1.54
CA SER A 122 37.56 3.69 -2.79
C SER A 122 36.10 3.35 -3.08
N ILE A 123 35.47 4.19 -3.91
CA ILE A 123 34.07 4.02 -4.32
C ILE A 123 34.06 3.69 -5.82
N VAL A 124 33.32 2.64 -6.19
CA VAL A 124 33.06 2.29 -7.59
C VAL A 124 31.58 2.52 -7.86
N LEU A 125 31.28 3.61 -8.57
CA LEU A 125 29.91 3.92 -8.97
C LEU A 125 29.58 3.26 -10.30
N ASN A 126 28.36 2.72 -10.41
CA ASN A 126 27.77 2.22 -11.65
C ASN A 126 28.53 1.05 -12.29
N GLU A 127 28.88 0.06 -11.48
CA GLU A 127 29.48 -1.18 -12.00
C GLU A 127 28.44 -1.97 -12.81
N THR A 128 28.82 -2.31 -14.05
CA THR A 128 27.96 -3.04 -15.00
C THR A 128 28.18 -4.56 -14.99
N ALA A 129 29.19 -5.02 -14.25
CA ALA A 129 29.53 -6.42 -14.12
C ALA A 129 28.36 -7.23 -13.52
N THR A 130 28.12 -8.41 -14.10
CA THR A 130 27.04 -9.31 -13.70
C THR A 130 27.50 -10.39 -12.71
N SER A 131 28.76 -10.80 -12.80
CA SER A 131 29.35 -11.79 -11.89
C SER A 131 30.04 -11.10 -10.71
N LEU A 132 29.90 -11.68 -9.52
CA LEU A 132 30.58 -11.22 -8.32
C LEU A 132 32.11 -11.22 -8.50
N ASP A 133 32.68 -12.21 -9.17
CA ASP A 133 34.12 -12.28 -9.49
C ASP A 133 34.58 -11.03 -10.27
N ASN A 134 33.82 -10.58 -11.27
CA ASN A 134 34.18 -9.39 -12.02
C ASN A 134 34.06 -8.12 -11.17
N VAL A 135 33.00 -8.02 -10.35
CA VAL A 135 32.83 -6.89 -9.41
C VAL A 135 34.01 -6.82 -8.44
N LEU A 136 34.38 -7.93 -7.82
CA LEU A 136 35.53 -8.01 -6.90
C LEU A 136 36.84 -7.68 -7.62
N ARG A 137 37.08 -8.20 -8.83
CA ARG A 137 38.25 -7.82 -9.63
C ARG A 137 38.28 -6.33 -9.90
N THR A 138 37.15 -5.70 -10.23
CA THR A 138 37.10 -4.24 -10.43
C THR A 138 37.41 -3.49 -9.15
N MET A 139 36.83 -3.89 -8.02
CA MET A 139 37.10 -3.31 -6.69
C MET A 139 38.58 -3.40 -6.30
N LEU A 140 39.21 -4.55 -6.57
CA LEU A 140 40.62 -4.78 -6.26
C LEU A 140 41.58 -4.09 -7.23
N ARG A 141 41.22 -3.98 -8.52
CA ARG A 141 41.99 -3.14 -9.47
C ARG A 141 41.95 -1.67 -9.08
N ARG A 142 40.81 -1.20 -8.55
CA ARG A 142 40.69 0.18 -8.02
C ARG A 142 41.60 0.36 -6.82
N PHE A 143 41.63 -0.62 -5.91
CA PHE A 143 42.56 -0.65 -4.77
C PHE A 143 44.04 -0.63 -5.19
N ALA A 144 44.42 -1.42 -6.20
CA ALA A 144 45.80 -1.49 -6.69
C ALA A 144 46.26 -0.26 -7.49
N ARG A 145 45.34 0.52 -8.06
CA ARG A 145 45.63 1.73 -8.83
C ARG A 145 45.73 2.99 -7.97
N ASP A 146 45.35 2.92 -6.70
CA ASP A 146 45.31 4.07 -5.82
C ASP A 146 46.74 4.59 -5.53
N PRO A 147 47.11 5.81 -5.96
CA PRO A 147 48.50 6.30 -5.85
C PRO A 147 48.96 6.48 -4.40
N ASP A 148 48.04 6.61 -3.45
CA ASP A 148 48.35 6.77 -2.02
C ASP A 148 48.67 5.43 -1.31
N ASN A 149 48.47 4.29 -1.98
CA ASN A 149 48.74 2.97 -1.42
C ASN A 149 50.19 2.53 -1.70
N ASN A 150 51.11 2.89 -0.79
CA ASN A 150 52.48 2.33 -0.75
C ASN A 150 52.52 0.87 -0.22
N GLU A 151 51.47 0.07 -0.44
CA GLU A 151 51.42 -1.33 -0.01
C GLU A 151 52.29 -2.20 -0.93
N PRO A 152 53.08 -3.16 -0.41
CA PRO A 152 53.97 -4.00 -1.22
C PRO A 152 53.16 -4.82 -2.22
N ASN A 153 53.56 -4.80 -3.51
CA ASN A 153 52.96 -5.50 -4.66
C ASN A 153 52.07 -6.69 -4.26
N CYS A 154 50.81 -6.39 -3.92
CA CYS A 154 49.89 -7.40 -3.45
C CYS A 154 49.45 -8.20 -4.66
N ASN A 155 49.77 -9.49 -4.72
CA ASN A 155 49.35 -10.33 -5.84
C ASN A 155 47.81 -10.40 -5.85
N LEU A 156 47.20 -9.76 -6.85
CA LEU A 156 45.75 -9.68 -7.03
C LEU A 156 45.11 -11.06 -7.07
N ASP A 157 45.80 -12.04 -7.67
CA ASP A 157 45.30 -13.40 -7.81
C ASP A 157 45.32 -14.15 -6.47
N LEU A 158 46.32 -13.91 -5.62
CA LEU A 158 46.35 -14.47 -4.27
C LEU A 158 45.20 -13.91 -3.41
N LEU A 159 44.90 -12.61 -3.56
CA LEU A 159 43.81 -11.97 -2.84
C LEU A 159 42.45 -12.52 -3.31
N MET A 160 42.24 -12.61 -4.62
CA MET A 160 41.07 -13.31 -5.18
C MET A 160 40.98 -14.75 -4.69
N ALA A 161 42.12 -15.42 -4.49
CA ALA A 161 42.15 -16.78 -3.98
C ALA A 161 41.75 -16.92 -2.51
N MET A 162 41.90 -15.89 -1.69
CA MET A 162 41.46 -15.89 -0.29
C MET A 162 40.01 -15.44 -0.11
N LEU A 163 39.47 -14.68 -1.07
CA LEU A 163 38.06 -14.27 -1.05
C LEU A 163 37.10 -15.44 -1.30
N PHE A 164 37.57 -16.47 -2.01
CA PHE A 164 36.82 -17.67 -2.30
C PHE A 164 37.48 -18.88 -1.64
N THR A 165 36.69 -19.82 -1.12
CA THR A 165 37.23 -21.05 -0.52
C THR A 165 37.91 -21.98 -1.54
N ASP A 166 37.51 -21.93 -2.82
CA ASP A 166 37.93 -22.86 -3.89
C ASP A 166 38.72 -22.18 -5.02
N ALA A 167 39.84 -21.53 -4.71
CA ALA A 167 40.69 -20.94 -5.74
C ALA A 167 41.79 -21.88 -6.24
N GLY A 168 42.03 -23.01 -5.57
CA GLY A 168 43.15 -23.91 -5.84
C GLY A 168 42.84 -25.14 -6.72
N ALA A 169 41.59 -25.56 -6.91
CA ALA A 169 41.28 -26.81 -7.60
C ALA A 169 40.85 -26.61 -9.07
N PRO A 170 41.57 -27.19 -10.07
CA PRO A 170 41.26 -27.02 -11.49
C PRO A 170 40.17 -27.98 -12.01
N MET A 171 39.12 -28.26 -11.23
CA MET A 171 38.02 -29.14 -11.65
C MET A 171 36.78 -28.36 -12.14
N ARG A 172 36.12 -28.90 -13.17
CA ARG A 172 35.08 -28.30 -14.02
C ARG A 172 33.73 -27.99 -13.34
N GLY A 173 33.66 -27.87 -12.01
CA GLY A 173 32.42 -27.78 -11.23
C GLY A 173 32.42 -26.75 -10.09
N LYS A 174 33.10 -25.60 -10.27
CA LYS A 174 33.29 -24.51 -9.28
C LYS A 174 32.02 -24.12 -8.49
N VAL A 175 31.92 -24.54 -7.23
CA VAL A 175 31.03 -23.90 -6.23
C VAL A 175 31.89 -22.89 -5.48
N HIS A 176 32.04 -21.70 -6.05
CA HIS A 176 32.78 -20.62 -5.41
C HIS A 176 32.00 -20.12 -4.18
N LEU A 177 32.36 -20.52 -2.96
CA LEU A 177 31.80 -19.91 -1.75
C LEU A 177 32.73 -18.79 -1.26
N LEU A 178 32.13 -17.70 -0.77
CA LEU A 178 32.88 -16.61 -0.15
C LEU A 178 33.37 -17.05 1.23
N SER A 179 34.59 -16.65 1.60
CA SER A 179 35.21 -17.06 2.87
C SER A 179 34.57 -16.38 4.08
N ASP A 180 34.42 -15.06 4.11
CA ASP A 180 33.83 -14.34 5.25
C ASP A 180 32.88 -13.23 4.78
N THR A 181 31.63 -13.29 5.23
CA THR A 181 30.58 -12.34 4.80
C THR A 181 29.69 -11.90 5.94
N ILE A 182 29.36 -10.60 5.95
CA ILE A 182 28.34 -10.00 6.80
C ILE A 182 27.12 -9.68 5.95
N GLN A 183 25.97 -10.21 6.37
CA GLN A 183 24.68 -9.87 5.80
C GLN A 183 23.75 -9.31 6.87
N GLY A 184 22.98 -8.30 6.50
CA GLY A 184 21.89 -7.79 7.32
C GLY A 184 20.80 -8.84 7.44
N VAL A 185 20.28 -9.02 8.64
CA VAL A 185 19.15 -9.89 8.89
C VAL A 185 18.10 -9.13 9.68
N THR A 186 16.85 -9.22 9.24
CA THR A 186 15.71 -8.93 10.10
C THR A 186 15.23 -10.26 10.66
N ALA A 187 15.42 -10.49 11.96
CA ALA A 187 14.63 -11.50 12.64
C ALA A 187 13.23 -10.96 12.76
N THR A 188 12.33 -11.52 11.96
CA THR A 188 10.91 -11.29 12.11
C THR A 188 10.32 -12.45 12.89
N VAL A 189 9.08 -12.26 13.30
CA VAL A 189 8.19 -13.31 13.81
C VAL A 189 8.22 -14.56 12.89
N THR A 190 8.51 -14.42 11.60
CA THR A 190 8.46 -15.47 10.56
C THR A 190 9.75 -16.29 10.39
N GLY A 191 10.85 -15.89 11.04
CA GLY A 191 12.19 -16.42 10.87
C GLY A 191 13.25 -15.33 10.60
N VAL A 192 14.48 -15.79 10.40
CA VAL A 192 15.67 -15.00 10.06
C VAL A 192 15.60 -14.64 8.57
N ARG A 193 15.35 -13.36 8.25
CA ARG A 193 15.27 -12.88 6.86
C ARG A 193 16.53 -12.12 6.47
N TYR A 194 17.22 -12.59 5.44
CA TYR A 194 18.40 -11.90 4.90
C TYR A 194 18.01 -10.68 4.08
N GLN A 195 18.73 -9.57 4.28
CA GLN A 195 18.64 -8.39 3.46
C GLN A 195 19.38 -8.64 2.14
N GLN A 196 18.63 -8.71 1.04
CA GLN A 196 19.17 -9.15 -0.25
C GLN A 196 19.87 -8.03 -1.05
N SER A 197 19.63 -6.77 -0.69
CA SER A 197 20.10 -5.60 -1.45
C SER A 197 21.60 -5.27 -1.32
N TRP A 198 22.30 -5.80 -0.32
CA TRP A 198 23.70 -5.50 -0.10
C TRP A 198 24.46 -6.70 0.48
N LEU A 199 25.76 -6.74 0.23
CA LEU A 199 26.66 -7.80 0.69
C LEU A 199 27.96 -7.17 1.19
N CYS A 200 28.37 -7.48 2.41
CA CYS A 200 29.68 -7.08 2.93
C CYS A 200 30.60 -8.30 3.01
N ILE A 201 31.77 -8.19 2.40
CA ILE A 201 32.77 -9.25 2.28
C ILE A 201 34.00 -8.82 3.07
N ILE A 202 34.52 -9.74 3.88
CA ILE A 202 35.68 -9.51 4.73
C ILE A 202 36.82 -10.38 4.24
N CYS A 203 38.03 -9.83 4.21
CA CYS A 203 39.23 -10.61 3.94
C CYS A 203 40.39 -10.11 4.80
N THR A 204 41.03 -11.02 5.51
CA THR A 204 42.21 -10.72 6.33
C THR A 204 43.49 -11.23 5.67
N MET A 205 44.48 -10.36 5.50
CA MET A 205 45.74 -10.69 4.81
C MET A 205 46.96 -10.21 5.56
N LYS A 206 47.98 -11.07 5.65
CA LYS A 206 49.26 -10.74 6.31
C LYS A 206 50.07 -9.66 5.59
N ALA A 207 49.86 -9.47 4.27
CA ALA A 207 50.63 -8.54 3.46
C ALA A 207 50.25 -7.07 3.63
N LEU A 208 49.02 -6.80 4.10
CA LEU A 208 48.49 -5.44 4.24
C LEU A 208 49.03 -4.79 5.53
N GLN A 209 49.42 -3.52 5.47
CA GLN A 209 49.78 -2.73 6.66
C GLN A 209 48.58 -1.97 7.22
N LYS A 210 47.66 -1.56 6.35
CA LYS A 210 46.46 -0.78 6.71
C LYS A 210 45.18 -1.50 6.34
N ARG A 211 44.07 -0.98 6.86
CA ARG A 211 42.72 -1.46 6.54
C ARG A 211 42.18 -0.65 5.37
N HIS A 212 41.59 -1.33 4.41
CA HIS A 212 40.99 -0.72 3.25
C HIS A 212 39.53 -1.13 3.15
N VAL A 213 38.68 -0.17 2.80
CA VAL A 213 37.26 -0.41 2.55
C VAL A 213 36.97 0.09 1.15
N CYS A 214 36.35 -0.77 0.35
CA CYS A 214 35.90 -0.47 -1.00
C CYS A 214 34.40 -0.70 -1.10
N ILE A 215 33.67 0.25 -1.67
CA ILE A 215 32.21 0.15 -1.83
C ILE A 215 31.88 0.26 -3.31
N SER A 216 31.19 -0.75 -3.83
CA SER A 216 30.73 -0.79 -5.22
C SER A 216 29.20 -0.72 -5.28
N ARG A 217 28.69 0.14 -6.17
CA ARG A 217 27.26 0.24 -6.51
C ARG A 217 27.01 -0.30 -7.90
N LEU A 218 26.13 -1.29 -7.99
CA LEU A 218 25.76 -1.96 -9.24
C LEU A 218 24.63 -1.19 -9.96
N VAL A 219 24.72 -1.10 -11.29
CA VAL A 219 23.68 -0.44 -12.11
C VAL A 219 22.34 -1.19 -12.07
N ARG A 220 22.40 -2.52 -11.97
CA ARG A 220 21.23 -3.43 -11.98
C ARG A 220 21.32 -4.38 -10.80
N PRO A 221 20.18 -4.81 -10.22
CA PRO A 221 20.19 -5.80 -9.15
C PRO A 221 20.74 -7.10 -9.72
N GLN A 222 21.68 -7.72 -9.01
CA GLN A 222 22.26 -9.00 -9.39
C GLN A 222 21.80 -10.11 -8.44
N ASN A 223 21.50 -11.27 -9.01
CA ASN A 223 21.22 -12.47 -8.24
C ASN A 223 22.50 -13.30 -8.11
N TRP A 224 23.01 -13.41 -6.89
CA TRP A 224 24.18 -14.22 -6.53
C TRP A 224 23.83 -15.28 -5.48
N GLY A 225 22.61 -15.80 -5.49
CA GLY A 225 22.17 -16.89 -4.61
C GLY A 225 20.98 -16.52 -3.73
N GLU A 226 20.49 -17.48 -2.97
CA GLU A 226 19.23 -17.39 -2.22
C GLU A 226 19.17 -16.24 -1.21
N ASN A 227 20.26 -16.00 -0.49
CA ASN A 227 20.35 -14.89 0.48
C ASN A 227 20.71 -13.54 -0.18
N SER A 228 20.98 -13.54 -1.50
CA SER A 228 21.57 -12.43 -2.26
C SER A 228 20.93 -12.32 -3.65
N CYS A 229 19.59 -12.37 -3.70
CA CYS A 229 18.83 -12.38 -4.96
C CYS A 229 18.82 -11.03 -5.71
N GLU A 230 19.00 -9.91 -5.01
CA GLU A 230 18.82 -8.55 -5.54
C GLU A 230 19.94 -7.60 -5.11
N VAL A 231 21.19 -8.06 -5.10
CA VAL A 231 22.32 -7.26 -4.63
C VAL A 231 22.49 -6.02 -5.51
N ARG A 232 22.61 -4.86 -4.85
CA ARG A 232 22.88 -3.54 -5.44
C ARG A 232 24.19 -2.94 -4.93
N PHE A 233 24.60 -3.31 -3.72
CA PHE A 233 25.79 -2.78 -3.07
C PHE A 233 26.71 -3.90 -2.61
N VAL A 234 28.00 -3.76 -2.90
CA VAL A 234 29.04 -4.67 -2.42
C VAL A 234 30.05 -3.87 -1.64
N ILE A 235 30.29 -4.28 -0.40
CA ILE A 235 31.28 -3.67 0.49
C ILE A 235 32.39 -4.69 0.67
N LEU A 236 33.62 -4.31 0.41
CA LEU A 236 34.80 -5.14 0.60
C LEU A 236 35.68 -4.51 1.68
N VAL A 237 35.94 -5.27 2.73
CA VAL A 237 36.81 -4.86 3.85
C VAL A 237 38.06 -5.72 3.85
N LEU A 238 39.20 -5.11 3.61
CA LEU A 238 40.52 -5.72 3.64
C LEU A 238 41.27 -5.26 4.89
N ALA A 239 41.83 -6.18 5.67
CA ALA A 239 42.55 -5.82 6.90
C ALA A 239 43.73 -6.75 7.22
N PRO A 240 44.75 -6.27 7.95
CA PRO A 240 45.76 -7.16 8.53
C PRO A 240 45.18 -8.04 9.65
N PRO A 241 45.73 -9.26 9.86
CA PRO A 241 45.27 -10.15 10.94
C PRO A 241 45.71 -9.67 12.33
N LYS A 242 46.90 -9.05 12.46
CA LYS A 242 47.43 -8.58 13.74
C LYS A 242 46.93 -7.15 14.03
N MET A 243 45.76 -7.05 14.65
CA MET A 243 45.20 -5.76 15.07
C MET A 243 44.70 -5.78 16.50
N LYS A 244 44.54 -4.58 17.09
CA LYS A 244 43.83 -4.40 18.37
C LYS A 244 42.39 -4.91 18.20
N SER A 245 41.83 -5.56 19.22
CA SER A 245 40.46 -6.12 19.21
C SER A 245 39.39 -5.13 18.71
N THR A 246 39.50 -3.84 19.05
CA THR A 246 38.56 -2.79 18.58
C THR A 246 38.76 -2.31 17.14
N LYS A 247 39.76 -2.83 16.43
CA LYS A 247 40.12 -2.40 15.06
C LYS A 247 40.03 -3.54 14.03
N THR A 248 39.51 -4.70 14.42
CA THR A 248 39.40 -5.87 13.54
C THR A 248 38.60 -5.56 12.27
N ALA A 249 38.80 -6.38 11.24
CA ALA A 249 38.03 -6.31 10.00
C ALA A 249 36.51 -6.37 10.27
N MET A 250 36.13 -7.23 11.21
CA MET A 250 34.77 -7.41 11.70
C MET A 250 34.14 -6.12 12.25
N GLU A 251 34.86 -5.36 13.07
CA GLU A 251 34.36 -4.10 13.64
C GLU A 251 34.13 -3.02 12.56
N VAL A 252 35.02 -2.95 11.57
CA VAL A 252 34.88 -2.04 10.43
C VAL A 252 33.68 -2.44 9.59
N ALA A 253 33.58 -3.73 9.24
CA ALA A 253 32.48 -4.27 8.47
C ALA A 253 31.13 -4.06 9.18
N ARG A 254 31.06 -4.27 10.51
CA ARG A 254 29.84 -3.99 11.31
C ARG A 254 29.44 -2.51 11.26
N THR A 255 30.40 -1.59 11.21
CA THR A 255 30.14 -0.15 11.08
C THR A 255 29.43 0.15 9.76
N PHE A 256 29.94 -0.35 8.63
CA PHE A 256 29.29 -0.16 7.33
C PHE A 256 27.98 -0.93 7.21
N ALA A 257 27.94 -2.18 7.68
CA ALA A 257 26.72 -2.99 7.72
C ALA A 257 25.58 -2.27 8.48
N THR A 258 25.90 -1.61 9.59
CA THR A 258 24.93 -0.79 10.36
C THR A 258 24.39 0.37 9.54
N MET A 259 25.22 1.07 8.78
CA MET A 259 24.75 2.13 7.88
C MET A 259 23.85 1.58 6.75
N PHE A 260 24.26 0.51 6.08
CA PHE A 260 23.53 -0.11 4.96
C PHE A 260 22.30 -0.93 5.38
N SER A 261 22.12 -1.18 6.68
CA SER A 261 20.91 -1.79 7.23
C SER A 261 19.67 -0.94 7.02
N ASP A 262 19.84 0.38 6.91
CA ASP A 262 18.78 1.34 6.62
C ASP A 262 18.51 1.40 5.12
N ILE A 263 17.26 1.16 4.77
CA ILE A 263 16.78 1.18 3.39
C ILE A 263 16.68 2.60 2.81
N ALA A 264 16.31 3.61 3.62
CA ALA A 264 16.22 4.98 3.15
C ALA A 264 17.61 5.49 2.73
N PHE A 265 18.62 5.11 3.50
CA PHE A 265 20.01 5.36 3.16
C PHE A 265 20.43 4.69 1.84
N ARG A 266 20.13 3.41 1.65
CA ARG A 266 20.44 2.69 0.40
C ARG A 266 19.81 3.36 -0.83
N GLN A 267 18.57 3.84 -0.72
CA GLN A 267 17.93 4.56 -1.82
C GLN A 267 18.61 5.89 -2.10
N LYS A 268 18.95 6.66 -1.06
CA LYS A 268 19.74 7.89 -1.21
C LYS A 268 21.05 7.60 -1.95
N LEU A 269 21.72 6.47 -1.64
CA LEU A 269 22.91 6.02 -2.35
C LEU A 269 22.66 5.52 -3.78
N LEU A 270 21.45 5.13 -4.16
CA LEU A 270 21.11 4.81 -5.56
C LEU A 270 20.91 6.10 -6.39
N GLU A 271 20.48 7.18 -5.75
CA GLU A 271 20.23 8.47 -6.40
C GLU A 271 21.52 9.30 -6.63
N THR A 272 22.58 9.07 -5.85
CA THR A 272 23.85 9.82 -5.95
C THR A 272 24.51 9.64 -7.33
N ARG A 273 25.03 10.71 -7.93
CA ARG A 273 25.69 10.63 -9.25
C ARG A 273 27.20 10.70 -9.15
N THR A 274 27.71 11.48 -8.21
CA THR A 274 29.15 11.66 -8.00
C THR A 274 29.64 10.93 -6.75
N GLU A 275 30.95 10.70 -6.67
CA GLU A 275 31.59 10.12 -5.49
C GLU A 275 31.49 11.06 -4.27
N GLU A 276 31.54 12.39 -4.45
CA GLU A 276 31.37 13.32 -3.33
C GLU A 276 29.96 13.26 -2.74
N GLU A 277 28.93 13.20 -3.58
CA GLU A 277 27.53 13.06 -3.12
C GLU A 277 27.34 11.76 -2.33
N PHE A 278 28.00 10.69 -2.77
CA PHE A 278 27.99 9.41 -2.05
C PHE A 278 28.66 9.54 -0.66
N LYS A 279 29.78 10.27 -0.57
CA LYS A 279 30.46 10.57 0.71
C LYS A 279 29.60 11.45 1.62
N GLU A 280 28.97 12.49 1.09
CA GLU A 280 28.05 13.35 1.85
C GLU A 280 26.87 12.55 2.41
N ALA A 281 26.31 11.62 1.63
CA ALA A 281 25.24 10.75 2.07
C ALA A 281 25.66 9.87 3.27
N LEU A 282 26.88 9.31 3.25
CA LEU A 282 27.45 8.56 4.37
C LEU A 282 27.61 9.42 5.63
N VAL A 283 28.11 10.65 5.48
CA VAL A 283 28.27 11.60 6.60
C VAL A 283 26.91 11.96 7.20
N HIS A 284 25.91 12.20 6.37
CA HIS A 284 24.54 12.46 6.81
C HIS A 284 23.95 11.26 7.55
N GLN A 285 24.16 10.04 7.05
CA GLN A 285 23.67 8.83 7.72
C GLN A 285 24.30 8.63 9.09
N ARG A 286 25.59 8.93 9.23
CA ARG A 286 26.26 8.95 10.55
C ARG A 286 25.56 9.90 11.52
N GLN A 287 25.23 11.11 11.08
CA GLN A 287 24.52 12.08 11.92
C GLN A 287 23.15 11.55 12.35
N LEU A 288 22.38 10.98 11.41
CA LEU A 288 21.08 10.36 11.72
C LEU A 288 21.20 9.23 12.74
N LEU A 289 22.12 8.28 12.54
CA LEU A 289 22.34 7.16 13.46
C LEU A 289 22.82 7.62 14.84
N THR A 290 23.53 8.73 14.92
CA THR A 290 23.94 9.33 16.20
C THR A 290 22.75 9.95 16.95
N MET A 291 21.78 10.51 16.22
CA MET A 291 20.57 11.12 16.79
C MET A 291 19.49 10.08 17.17
N VAL A 292 19.30 9.04 16.37
CA VAL A 292 18.19 8.06 16.51
C VAL A 292 18.35 7.13 17.71
N SER A 293 19.55 6.90 18.25
CA SER A 293 19.75 6.08 19.48
C SER A 293 19.14 6.67 20.77
N HIS A 294 18.25 7.66 20.68
CA HIS A 294 17.35 8.11 21.75
C HIS A 294 16.08 7.24 21.81
N GLY A 295 16.21 5.99 22.27
CA GLY A 295 15.12 5.31 22.99
C GLY A 295 15.30 5.56 24.50
N PRO A 296 14.26 5.92 25.27
CA PRO A 296 14.42 6.26 26.68
C PRO A 296 14.85 5.04 27.51
N VAL A 297 16.15 4.91 27.77
CA VAL A 297 16.66 4.14 28.91
C VAL A 297 16.52 5.06 30.11
N ALA A 298 15.43 4.89 30.86
CA ALA A 298 15.22 5.61 32.11
C ALA A 298 16.46 5.49 33.02
N PRO A 299 16.86 6.56 33.74
CA PRO A 299 18.08 6.55 34.54
C PRO A 299 17.96 5.51 35.66
N ARG A 300 18.91 4.56 35.65
CA ARG A 300 19.06 3.48 36.63
C ARG A 300 19.31 4.08 38.03
N THR A 301 18.23 4.31 38.76
CA THR A 301 18.31 4.54 40.21
C THR A 301 18.37 3.18 40.87
N LYS A 302 19.44 2.95 41.64
CA LYS A 302 19.76 1.69 42.32
C LYS A 302 18.67 1.33 43.35
N GLU A 303 17.79 0.39 43.03
CA GLU A 303 17.06 -0.35 44.07
C GLU A 303 17.14 -1.86 43.80
N ARG A 304 17.74 -2.54 44.79
CA ARG A 304 17.74 -3.99 44.98
C ARG A 304 16.29 -4.43 45.19
N SER A 305 15.77 -5.34 44.38
CA SER A 305 14.84 -6.40 44.79
C SER A 305 14.49 -7.27 43.57
N THR A 306 14.65 -8.57 43.75
CA THR A 306 14.31 -9.67 42.85
C THR A 306 12.81 -9.73 42.55
N VAL A 307 12.35 -9.13 41.46
CA VAL A 307 11.10 -9.47 40.76
C VAL A 307 11.28 -9.10 39.27
N SER A 308 10.95 -10.06 38.41
CA SER A 308 10.90 -10.06 36.94
C SER A 308 11.02 -8.71 36.20
N LEU A 309 11.95 -8.69 35.23
CA LEU A 309 12.07 -7.63 34.21
C LEU A 309 10.70 -7.31 33.59
N PRO A 310 10.25 -6.05 33.58
CA PRO A 310 9.06 -5.67 32.84
C PRO A 310 9.43 -5.66 31.34
N ALA A 311 8.97 -6.68 30.63
CA ALA A 311 8.92 -6.70 29.18
C ALA A 311 8.29 -5.40 28.66
N HIS A 312 8.92 -4.78 27.66
CA HIS A 312 8.43 -3.57 27.02
C HIS A 312 6.97 -3.77 26.62
N ARG A 313 6.09 -2.98 27.24
CA ARG A 313 4.64 -3.11 27.12
C ARG A 313 4.23 -2.91 25.66
N HIS A 314 3.38 -3.82 25.16
CA HIS A 314 2.41 -3.54 24.11
C HIS A 314 1.86 -2.11 24.27
N PRO A 315 1.54 -1.37 23.18
CA PRO A 315 0.75 -0.16 23.34
C PRO A 315 -0.53 -0.56 24.07
N GLU A 316 -0.60 -0.27 25.37
CA GLU A 316 -1.79 -0.53 26.18
C GLU A 316 -2.94 0.21 25.48
N PRO A 317 -4.13 -0.41 25.32
CA PRO A 317 -5.27 0.33 24.81
C PRO A 317 -5.47 1.60 25.66
N PRO A 318 -5.83 2.73 25.02
CA PRO A 318 -5.93 4.02 25.69
C PRO A 318 -6.81 3.88 26.92
N LYS A 319 -6.30 4.35 28.06
CA LYS A 319 -7.04 4.29 29.32
C LYS A 319 -8.11 5.37 29.29
N CYS A 320 -9.20 5.18 30.03
CA CYS A 320 -10.26 6.20 30.14
C CYS A 320 -9.73 7.61 30.49
N LYS A 321 -8.57 7.71 31.15
CA LYS A 321 -7.90 8.99 31.48
C LYS A 321 -7.40 9.78 30.26
N ASP A 322 -7.15 9.11 29.13
CA ASP A 322 -6.64 9.75 27.89
C ASP A 322 -7.74 10.49 27.12
N PHE A 323 -9.01 10.12 27.35
CA PHE A 323 -10.18 10.74 26.73
C PHE A 323 -10.63 12.06 27.40
N VAL A 324 -10.22 12.30 28.66
CA VAL A 324 -10.73 13.42 29.47
C VAL A 324 -10.20 14.82 29.11
N PRO A 325 -8.94 15.03 28.66
CA PRO A 325 -8.43 16.37 28.45
C PRO A 325 -9.00 17.01 27.17
N PHE A 326 -9.95 17.92 27.36
CA PHE A 326 -10.63 18.67 26.29
C PHE A 326 -9.63 19.35 25.33
N GLY A 327 -9.70 19.02 24.04
CA GLY A 327 -8.93 19.66 22.98
C GLY A 327 -7.41 19.38 22.98
N LYS A 328 -6.91 18.53 23.88
CA LYS A 328 -5.48 18.20 23.95
C LYS A 328 -4.99 17.48 22.69
N GLY A 329 -5.75 16.54 22.15
CA GLY A 329 -5.38 15.82 20.93
C GLY A 329 -5.23 16.73 19.71
N ILE A 330 -6.15 17.69 19.55
CA ILE A 330 -6.06 18.70 18.47
C ILE A 330 -4.79 19.55 18.63
N ARG A 331 -4.52 20.04 19.85
CA ARG A 331 -3.34 20.86 20.12
C ARG A 331 -2.04 20.10 19.85
N GLU A 332 -1.97 18.82 20.21
CA GLU A 332 -0.80 17.97 19.96
C GLU A 332 -0.61 17.66 18.48
N ASP A 333 -1.70 17.41 17.75
CA ASP A 333 -1.67 17.19 16.31
C ASP A 333 -1.17 18.44 15.57
N ILE A 334 -1.67 19.62 15.93
CA ILE A 334 -1.20 20.90 15.35
C ILE A 334 0.25 21.17 15.73
N ALA A 335 0.63 21.03 17.00
CA ALA A 335 2.00 21.30 17.46
C ALA A 335 3.04 20.39 16.78
N ARG A 336 2.67 19.13 16.49
CA ARG A 336 3.51 18.17 15.77
C ARG A 336 3.60 18.46 14.28
N ARG A 337 2.48 18.81 13.62
CA ARG A 337 2.41 18.95 12.16
C ARG A 337 2.79 20.34 11.67
N PHE A 338 2.52 21.40 12.42
CA PHE A 338 2.75 22.79 12.01
C PHE A 338 4.20 23.07 11.54
N PRO A 339 5.27 22.60 12.23
CA PRO A 339 6.65 22.82 11.77
C PRO A 339 6.98 22.15 10.43
N LEU A 340 6.29 21.05 10.10
CA LEU A 340 6.51 20.27 8.87
C LEU A 340 5.66 20.78 7.70
N TYR A 341 4.73 21.70 7.93
CA TYR A 341 3.80 22.19 6.91
C TYR A 341 4.50 22.81 5.68
N PRO A 342 5.56 23.64 5.81
CA PRO A 342 6.26 24.16 4.63
C PRO A 342 6.90 23.07 3.76
N LEU A 343 7.34 21.97 4.38
CA LEU A 343 7.95 20.83 3.68
C LEU A 343 6.95 20.09 2.78
N ASP A 344 5.63 20.22 3.02
CA ASP A 344 4.61 19.62 2.15
C ASP A 344 4.56 20.24 0.75
N PHE A 345 5.04 21.47 0.60
CA PHE A 345 5.15 22.17 -0.68
C PHE A 345 6.55 22.10 -1.28
N THR A 346 7.60 22.01 -0.46
CA THR A 346 8.99 22.08 -0.96
C THR A 346 9.60 20.73 -1.32
N ASP A 347 9.30 19.65 -0.58
CA ASP A 347 10.05 18.38 -0.56
C ASP A 347 10.22 17.68 -1.94
N GLY A 348 9.29 17.89 -2.88
CA GLY A 348 9.45 17.34 -4.25
C GLY A 348 9.56 18.34 -5.40
N ILE A 349 9.45 19.64 -5.13
CA ILE A 349 9.59 20.70 -6.15
C ILE A 349 10.99 21.32 -6.10
N ILE A 350 11.47 21.60 -4.88
CA ILE A 350 12.71 22.33 -4.61
C ILE A 350 13.73 21.32 -4.09
N GLY A 351 14.76 21.03 -4.91
CA GLY A 351 15.85 20.15 -4.50
C GLY A 351 16.44 19.34 -5.66
N LYS A 352 17.43 18.50 -5.35
CA LYS A 352 18.05 17.56 -6.31
C LYS A 352 17.10 16.40 -6.68
N ASN A 353 16.14 16.06 -5.80
CA ASN A 353 15.19 14.94 -5.95
C ASN A 353 13.83 15.34 -6.57
N LYS A 354 13.87 16.19 -7.61
CA LYS A 354 12.65 16.66 -8.31
C LYS A 354 11.85 15.49 -8.85
N ALA A 355 10.62 15.34 -8.37
CA ALA A 355 9.64 14.37 -8.87
C ALA A 355 8.43 15.06 -9.50
N VAL A 356 8.69 16.17 -10.19
CA VAL A 356 7.65 16.97 -10.86
C VAL A 356 6.82 16.11 -11.82
N GLY A 357 7.46 15.21 -12.57
CA GLY A 357 6.75 14.27 -13.46
C GLY A 357 5.73 13.41 -12.71
N LYS A 358 6.15 12.82 -11.57
CA LYS A 358 5.28 11.99 -10.71
C LYS A 358 4.13 12.78 -10.07
N TYR A 359 4.39 14.04 -9.71
CA TYR A 359 3.35 14.92 -9.17
C TYR A 359 2.32 15.27 -10.24
N ILE A 360 2.74 15.52 -11.48
CA ILE A 360 1.82 15.78 -12.60
C ILE A 360 0.99 14.53 -12.91
N THR A 361 1.61 13.35 -13.05
CA THR A 361 0.87 12.10 -13.33
C THR A 361 -0.10 11.76 -12.22
N THR A 362 0.31 11.89 -10.96
CA THR A 362 -0.56 11.65 -9.79
C THR A 362 -1.71 12.66 -9.75
N THR A 363 -1.47 13.94 -10.05
CA THR A 363 -2.52 14.97 -10.08
C THR A 363 -3.56 14.66 -11.16
N LEU A 364 -3.12 14.24 -12.35
CA LEU A 364 -4.00 13.82 -13.43
C LEU A 364 -4.79 12.56 -13.06
N PHE A 365 -4.14 11.55 -12.50
CA PHE A 365 -4.79 10.35 -11.99
C PHE A 365 -5.89 10.70 -10.97
N LEU A 366 -5.56 11.52 -9.96
CA LEU A 366 -6.50 11.95 -8.94
C LEU A 366 -7.66 12.78 -9.51
N TYR A 367 -7.39 13.64 -10.49
CA TYR A 367 -8.44 14.43 -11.13
C TYR A 367 -9.53 13.52 -11.71
N PHE A 368 -9.17 12.52 -12.52
CA PHE A 368 -10.15 11.58 -13.06
C PHE A 368 -10.73 10.67 -11.97
N ALA A 369 -9.92 10.23 -11.01
CA ALA A 369 -10.38 9.41 -9.90
C ALA A 369 -11.40 10.14 -8.99
N CYS A 370 -11.34 11.47 -8.86
CA CYS A 370 -12.29 12.24 -8.06
C CYS A 370 -13.48 12.74 -8.90
N LEU A 371 -13.23 13.26 -10.11
CA LEU A 371 -14.26 13.85 -10.96
C LEU A 371 -15.34 12.84 -11.37
N LEU A 372 -14.93 11.64 -11.79
CA LEU A 372 -15.87 10.69 -12.38
C LEU A 372 -16.85 10.10 -11.35
N PRO A 373 -16.43 9.67 -10.15
CA PRO A 373 -17.38 9.30 -9.10
C PRO A 373 -18.27 10.47 -8.68
N THR A 374 -17.73 11.70 -8.67
CA THR A 374 -18.52 12.92 -8.36
C THR A 374 -19.66 13.10 -9.37
N ILE A 375 -19.41 12.87 -10.67
CA ILE A 375 -20.46 12.90 -11.70
C ILE A 375 -21.45 11.75 -11.53
N ALA A 376 -20.97 10.55 -11.24
CA ALA A 376 -21.81 9.37 -11.05
C ALA A 376 -22.77 9.54 -9.86
N PHE A 377 -22.25 9.95 -8.70
CA PHE A 377 -23.05 10.21 -7.51
C PHE A 377 -23.88 11.48 -7.63
N GLY A 378 -23.41 12.50 -8.34
CA GLY A 378 -24.20 13.68 -8.66
C GLY A 378 -25.43 13.34 -9.51
N SER A 379 -25.27 12.48 -10.52
CA SER A 379 -26.42 12.01 -11.33
C SER A 379 -27.36 11.13 -10.53
N LEU A 380 -26.86 10.38 -9.54
CA LEU A 380 -27.71 9.57 -8.66
C LEU A 380 -28.49 10.44 -7.67
N ASN A 381 -27.84 11.47 -7.13
CA ASN A 381 -28.48 12.45 -6.23
C ASN A 381 -29.55 13.26 -6.97
N ASP A 382 -29.32 13.61 -8.23
CA ASP A 382 -30.30 14.29 -9.09
C ASP A 382 -31.57 13.43 -9.24
N GLU A 383 -31.40 12.14 -9.53
CA GLU A 383 -32.50 11.16 -9.63
C GLU A 383 -33.20 10.94 -8.27
N ASN A 384 -32.46 10.97 -7.16
CA ASN A 384 -33.00 10.71 -5.82
C ASN A 384 -33.67 11.93 -5.17
N THR A 385 -33.35 13.14 -5.62
CA THR A 385 -33.83 14.40 -5.02
C THR A 385 -34.67 15.24 -5.98
N ASP A 386 -35.12 14.65 -7.08
CA ASP A 386 -35.90 15.30 -8.14
C ASP A 386 -35.24 16.60 -8.66
N GLY A 387 -33.91 16.63 -8.70
CA GLY A 387 -33.12 17.79 -9.15
C GLY A 387 -32.70 18.79 -8.07
N ALA A 388 -32.99 18.56 -6.78
CA ALA A 388 -32.53 19.46 -5.71
C ALA A 388 -31.00 19.46 -5.56
N ILE A 389 -30.37 18.29 -5.65
CA ILE A 389 -28.91 18.12 -5.65
C ILE A 389 -28.48 17.53 -7.00
N ASP A 390 -27.97 18.38 -7.88
CA ASP A 390 -27.56 18.00 -9.22
C ASP A 390 -26.04 17.74 -9.34
N VAL A 391 -25.59 17.41 -10.55
CA VAL A 391 -24.17 17.18 -10.85
C VAL A 391 -23.34 18.46 -10.63
N GLN A 392 -23.89 19.64 -10.94
CA GLN A 392 -23.17 20.91 -10.78
C GLN A 392 -22.89 21.22 -9.31
N LYS A 393 -23.90 21.13 -8.43
CA LYS A 393 -23.75 21.27 -6.97
C LYS A 393 -22.77 20.23 -6.42
N THR A 394 -22.80 19.01 -6.96
CA THR A 394 -21.89 17.93 -6.54
C THR A 394 -20.43 18.20 -6.89
N ILE A 395 -20.14 18.68 -8.10
CA ILE A 395 -18.79 19.10 -8.50
C ILE A 395 -18.34 20.33 -7.69
N ALA A 396 -19.21 21.30 -7.48
CA ALA A 396 -18.91 22.48 -6.68
C ALA A 396 -18.55 22.11 -5.24
N GLY A 397 -19.38 21.30 -4.57
CA GLY A 397 -19.13 20.81 -3.21
C GLY A 397 -17.82 20.01 -3.10
N GLN A 398 -17.59 19.11 -4.07
CA GLN A 398 -16.35 18.33 -4.13
C GLN A 398 -15.11 19.22 -4.28
N SER A 399 -15.17 20.22 -5.17
CA SER A 399 -14.03 21.12 -5.42
C SER A 399 -13.70 21.98 -4.21
N ILE A 400 -14.70 22.58 -3.56
CA ILE A 400 -14.53 23.45 -2.40
C ILE A 400 -14.01 22.65 -1.22
N GLY A 401 -14.66 21.54 -0.90
CA GLY A 401 -14.26 20.75 0.25
C GLY A 401 -12.94 20.02 0.04
N GLY A 402 -12.64 19.56 -1.18
CA GLY A 402 -11.32 19.04 -1.54
C GLY A 402 -10.21 20.10 -1.43
N LEU A 403 -10.48 21.33 -1.89
CA LEU A 403 -9.53 22.45 -1.81
C LEU A 403 -9.23 22.83 -0.35
N LEU A 404 -10.28 23.02 0.46
CA LEU A 404 -10.14 23.35 1.87
C LEU A 404 -9.39 22.24 2.63
N TYR A 405 -9.70 20.98 2.35
CA TYR A 405 -9.02 19.86 2.98
C TYR A 405 -7.56 19.77 2.54
N ALA A 406 -7.23 19.92 1.26
CA ALA A 406 -5.85 19.88 0.77
C ALA A 406 -4.98 20.99 1.42
N LEU A 407 -5.54 22.18 1.61
CA LEU A 407 -4.86 23.31 2.23
C LEU A 407 -4.67 23.12 3.75
N PHE A 408 -5.73 22.77 4.47
CA PHE A 408 -5.72 22.84 5.93
C PHE A 408 -5.57 21.51 6.66
N SER A 409 -5.70 20.35 5.98
CA SER A 409 -5.60 19.03 6.64
C SER A 409 -4.24 18.81 7.29
N GLY A 410 -4.19 17.99 8.32
CA GLY A 410 -2.94 17.48 8.86
C GLY A 410 -2.42 16.28 8.04
N GLN A 411 -3.31 15.42 7.50
CA GLN A 411 -2.94 14.35 6.58
C GLN A 411 -3.48 14.59 5.14
N PRO A 412 -2.71 15.26 4.27
CA PRO A 412 -3.17 15.68 2.94
C PRO A 412 -3.25 14.55 1.90
N LEU A 413 -2.76 13.36 2.24
CA LEU A 413 -2.87 12.18 1.38
C LEU A 413 -4.29 11.58 1.39
N VAL A 414 -5.09 11.90 2.41
CA VAL A 414 -6.50 11.51 2.48
C VAL A 414 -7.31 12.34 1.49
N ILE A 415 -8.10 11.68 0.66
CA ILE A 415 -8.95 12.33 -0.36
C ILE A 415 -10.39 12.29 0.12
N LEU A 416 -11.03 13.46 0.19
CA LEU A 416 -12.46 13.56 0.50
C LEU A 416 -13.30 13.36 -0.77
N LEU A 417 -14.44 12.67 -0.67
CA LEU A 417 -15.38 12.46 -1.77
C LEU A 417 -16.80 12.24 -1.23
N THR A 418 -17.82 12.53 -2.04
CA THR A 418 -19.18 12.01 -1.82
C THR A 418 -19.24 10.54 -2.21
N THR A 419 -19.64 9.66 -1.28
CA THR A 419 -19.66 8.20 -1.50
C THR A 419 -21.10 7.65 -1.60
N ALA A 420 -21.23 6.36 -1.95
CA ALA A 420 -22.54 5.71 -2.08
C ALA A 420 -23.39 5.74 -0.79
N PRO A 421 -22.83 5.50 0.42
CA PRO A 421 -23.57 5.66 1.67
C PRO A 421 -24.17 7.06 1.83
N LEU A 422 -23.46 8.10 1.41
CA LEU A 422 -23.94 9.49 1.47
C LEU A 422 -25.10 9.75 0.51
N ALA A 423 -25.00 9.28 -0.74
CA ALA A 423 -26.07 9.42 -1.73
C ALA A 423 -27.37 8.71 -1.27
N LEU A 424 -27.23 7.56 -0.63
CA LEU A 424 -28.35 6.83 -0.03
C LEU A 424 -28.92 7.58 1.18
N TYR A 425 -28.07 8.16 2.02
CA TYR A 425 -28.51 8.97 3.15
C TYR A 425 -29.33 10.18 2.71
N ILE A 426 -28.89 10.85 1.64
CA ILE A 426 -29.61 11.95 0.99
C ILE A 426 -31.00 11.49 0.50
N GLN A 427 -31.07 10.33 -0.13
CA GLN A 427 -32.35 9.75 -0.57
C GLN A 427 -33.30 9.50 0.60
N VAL A 428 -32.80 8.95 1.72
CA VAL A 428 -33.62 8.74 2.93
C VAL A 428 -34.15 10.07 3.47
N ILE A 429 -33.31 11.11 3.49
CA ILE A 429 -33.75 12.45 3.89
C ILE A 429 -34.85 12.96 2.98
N ARG A 430 -34.71 12.80 1.65
CA ARG A 430 -35.74 13.20 0.68
C ARG A 430 -37.08 12.50 0.96
N VAL A 431 -37.06 11.18 1.15
CA VAL A 431 -38.26 10.38 1.46
C VAL A 431 -38.91 10.83 2.78
N ILE A 432 -38.12 11.11 3.82
CA ILE A 432 -38.65 11.64 5.09
C ILE A 432 -39.28 13.03 4.88
N CYS A 433 -38.68 13.87 4.03
CA CYS A 433 -39.23 15.19 3.73
C CYS A 433 -40.55 15.08 2.95
N ASP A 434 -40.68 14.11 2.03
CA ASP A 434 -41.95 13.82 1.35
C ASP A 434 -43.02 13.30 2.31
N ASP A 435 -42.66 12.35 3.19
CA ASP A 435 -43.60 11.72 4.13
C ASP A 435 -44.16 12.73 5.16
N TYR A 436 -43.36 13.74 5.54
CA TYR A 436 -43.71 14.75 6.56
C TYR A 436 -43.96 16.16 6.00
N ASP A 437 -43.98 16.34 4.67
CA ASP A 437 -44.17 17.63 3.98
C ASP A 437 -43.21 18.73 4.50
N LEU A 438 -41.92 18.39 4.60
CA LEU A 438 -40.87 19.28 5.08
C LEU A 438 -40.04 19.84 3.92
N ASP A 439 -39.54 21.08 4.06
CA ASP A 439 -38.58 21.62 3.10
C ASP A 439 -37.26 20.83 3.16
N PHE A 440 -36.95 20.16 2.05
CA PHE A 440 -35.76 19.33 1.91
C PHE A 440 -34.47 20.11 2.17
N ASN A 441 -34.32 21.31 1.59
CA ASN A 441 -33.08 22.09 1.70
C ASN A 441 -32.79 22.48 3.16
N SER A 442 -33.81 22.94 3.87
CA SER A 442 -33.69 23.34 5.27
C SER A 442 -33.43 22.12 6.17
N PHE A 443 -34.11 20.99 5.94
CA PHE A 443 -33.95 19.79 6.77
C PHE A 443 -32.59 19.12 6.51
N TYR A 444 -32.13 19.13 5.27
CA TYR A 444 -30.79 18.74 4.86
C TYR A 444 -29.72 19.58 5.58
N ALA A 445 -29.85 20.92 5.55
CA ALA A 445 -28.92 21.82 6.21
C ALA A 445 -28.83 21.55 7.72
N TRP A 446 -29.97 21.44 8.43
CA TRP A 446 -29.98 21.12 9.87
C TRP A 446 -29.38 19.76 10.19
N THR A 447 -29.63 18.74 9.37
CA THR A 447 -29.03 17.41 9.54
C THR A 447 -27.50 17.49 9.43
N GLY A 448 -26.99 18.25 8.47
CA GLY A 448 -25.56 18.47 8.28
C GLY A 448 -24.90 19.32 9.37
N LEU A 449 -25.62 20.31 9.92
CA LEU A 449 -25.17 21.10 11.08
C LEU A 449 -25.06 20.24 12.34
N TRP A 450 -26.05 19.41 12.62
CA TRP A 450 -25.99 18.47 13.74
C TRP A 450 -24.86 17.45 13.58
N ASN A 451 -24.69 16.90 12.38
CA ASN A 451 -23.54 16.04 12.06
C ASN A 451 -22.21 16.72 12.38
N SER A 452 -22.02 17.96 11.89
CA SER A 452 -20.80 18.73 12.12
C SER A 452 -20.58 19.05 13.61
N PHE A 453 -21.65 19.35 14.35
CA PHE A 453 -21.60 19.54 15.79
C PHE A 453 -21.08 18.29 16.53
N PHE A 454 -21.61 17.11 16.22
CA PHE A 454 -21.14 15.86 16.83
C PHE A 454 -19.71 15.51 16.43
N LEU A 455 -19.30 15.77 15.18
CA LEU A 455 -17.91 15.55 14.75
C LEU A 455 -16.93 16.46 15.49
N ALA A 456 -17.28 17.73 15.68
CA ALA A 456 -16.49 18.64 16.51
C ALA A 456 -16.40 18.13 17.95
N LEU A 457 -17.52 17.65 18.51
CA LEU A 457 -17.56 17.04 19.85
C LEU A 457 -16.57 15.87 19.96
N TYR A 458 -16.57 14.97 18.97
CA TYR A 458 -15.67 13.82 18.93
C TYR A 458 -14.19 14.23 18.86
N ALA A 459 -13.87 15.28 18.09
CA ALA A 459 -12.52 15.82 18.00
C ALA A 459 -12.05 16.42 19.34
N PHE A 460 -12.93 17.13 20.06
CA PHE A 460 -12.60 17.73 21.36
C PHE A 460 -12.47 16.72 22.50
N PHE A 461 -13.25 15.63 22.50
CA PHE A 461 -13.18 14.55 23.50
C PHE A 461 -12.14 13.47 23.18
N ASN A 462 -11.24 13.72 22.22
CA ASN A 462 -10.21 12.77 21.80
C ASN A 462 -10.78 11.39 21.45
N LEU A 463 -12.00 11.32 20.88
CA LEU A 463 -12.61 10.04 20.54
C LEU A 463 -11.88 9.36 19.39
N SER A 464 -11.09 10.06 18.58
CA SER A 464 -10.22 9.43 17.58
C SER A 464 -9.22 8.44 18.18
N LEU A 465 -8.97 8.45 19.50
CA LEU A 465 -8.25 7.37 20.17
C LEU A 465 -8.95 6.01 20.06
N VAL A 466 -10.27 5.98 19.83
CA VAL A 466 -11.03 4.76 19.51
C VAL A 466 -10.47 4.07 18.25
N MET A 467 -9.74 4.79 17.39
CA MET A 467 -8.97 4.21 16.29
C MET A 467 -8.05 3.08 16.75
N SER A 468 -7.43 3.16 17.92
CA SER A 468 -6.55 2.08 18.39
C SER A 468 -7.27 0.74 18.58
N LEU A 469 -8.62 0.74 18.58
CA LEU A 469 -9.44 -0.46 18.62
C LEU A 469 -9.69 -1.08 17.24
N PHE A 470 -9.52 -0.33 16.15
CA PHE A 470 -9.61 -0.89 14.80
C PHE A 470 -8.33 -1.68 14.52
N LYS A 471 -8.44 -3.00 14.62
CA LYS A 471 -7.38 -3.91 14.18
C LYS A 471 -7.40 -4.07 12.66
N ARG A 472 -6.24 -4.42 12.09
CA ARG A 472 -6.02 -4.69 10.66
C ARG A 472 -7.12 -5.54 10.00
N SER A 473 -7.53 -6.62 10.64
CA SER A 473 -8.59 -7.50 10.13
C SER A 473 -9.92 -6.80 9.84
N THR A 474 -10.25 -5.75 10.61
CA THR A 474 -11.50 -5.01 10.49
C THR A 474 -11.37 -4.08 9.28
N GLU A 475 -10.20 -3.47 9.10
CA GLU A 475 -9.85 -2.70 7.90
C GLU A 475 -9.99 -3.58 6.64
N GLU A 476 -9.48 -4.81 6.67
CA GLU A 476 -9.56 -5.77 5.56
C GLU A 476 -11.00 -6.14 5.16
N ILE A 477 -11.90 -6.32 6.14
CA ILE A 477 -13.32 -6.60 5.92
C ILE A 477 -13.99 -5.39 5.26
N ILE A 478 -13.71 -4.19 5.76
CA ILE A 478 -14.32 -2.96 5.26
C ILE A 478 -13.82 -2.65 3.85
N ALA A 479 -12.52 -2.83 3.60
CA ALA A 479 -11.92 -2.72 2.27
C ALA A 479 -12.64 -3.58 1.24
N LEU A 480 -12.89 -4.84 1.59
CA LEU A 480 -13.55 -5.80 0.72
C LEU A 480 -15.03 -5.47 0.55
N PHE A 481 -15.71 -5.02 1.60
CA PHE A 481 -17.09 -4.55 1.52
C PHE A 481 -17.27 -3.38 0.55
N ILE A 482 -16.40 -2.36 0.65
CA ILE A 482 -16.45 -1.20 -0.23
C ILE A 482 -16.17 -1.63 -1.68
N SER A 483 -15.18 -2.49 -1.89
CA SER A 483 -14.87 -3.04 -3.23
C SER A 483 -16.06 -3.81 -3.82
N ILE A 484 -16.73 -4.67 -3.03
CA ILE A 484 -17.94 -5.39 -3.45
C ILE A 484 -19.08 -4.42 -3.78
N THR A 485 -19.25 -3.36 -2.98
CA THR A 485 -20.28 -2.34 -3.21
C THR A 485 -20.08 -1.65 -4.56
N PHE A 486 -18.85 -1.25 -4.89
CA PHE A 486 -18.54 -0.66 -6.21
C PHE A 486 -18.82 -1.62 -7.37
N VAL A 487 -18.48 -2.91 -7.23
CA VAL A 487 -18.81 -3.91 -8.25
C VAL A 487 -20.32 -4.02 -8.44
N LEU A 488 -21.07 -4.06 -7.34
CA LEU A 488 -22.52 -4.22 -7.40
C LEU A 488 -23.23 -2.98 -7.91
N ASP A 489 -22.74 -1.78 -7.61
CA ASP A 489 -23.28 -0.54 -8.17
C ASP A 489 -23.02 -0.46 -9.68
N ALA A 490 -21.83 -0.88 -10.14
CA ALA A 490 -21.53 -0.99 -11.57
C ALA A 490 -22.44 -2.00 -12.28
N VAL A 491 -22.64 -3.18 -11.68
CA VAL A 491 -23.53 -4.22 -12.24
C VAL A 491 -24.98 -3.77 -12.22
N LYS A 492 -25.51 -3.26 -11.10
CA LYS A 492 -26.88 -2.74 -11.00
C LYS A 492 -27.13 -1.61 -11.99
N GLY A 493 -26.17 -0.69 -12.12
CA GLY A 493 -26.23 0.40 -13.08
C GLY A 493 -26.30 -0.08 -14.53
N THR A 494 -25.51 -1.10 -14.87
CA THR A 494 -25.50 -1.71 -16.21
C THR A 494 -26.76 -2.50 -16.48
N VAL A 495 -27.26 -3.25 -15.49
CA VAL A 495 -28.55 -3.96 -15.57
C VAL A 495 -29.69 -2.96 -15.76
N LYS A 496 -29.72 -1.82 -15.05
CA LYS A 496 -30.73 -0.75 -15.25
C LYS A 496 -30.73 -0.23 -16.69
N ILE A 497 -29.55 -0.01 -17.28
CA ILE A 497 -29.41 0.39 -18.69
C ILE A 497 -29.90 -0.72 -19.62
N PHE A 498 -29.46 -1.96 -19.38
CA PHE A 498 -29.84 -3.11 -20.19
C PHE A 498 -31.36 -3.31 -20.18
N TRP A 499 -32.01 -3.24 -19.02
CA TRP A 499 -33.47 -3.33 -18.91
C TRP A 499 -34.18 -2.20 -19.65
N LYS A 500 -33.71 -0.96 -19.51
CA LYS A 500 -34.30 0.20 -20.17
C LYS A 500 -34.26 0.09 -21.70
N TYR A 501 -33.11 -0.28 -22.28
CA TYR A 501 -32.91 -0.26 -23.73
C TYR A 501 -33.22 -1.58 -24.43
N TYR A 502 -33.02 -2.72 -23.75
CA TYR A 502 -33.26 -4.06 -24.32
C TYR A 502 -34.72 -4.49 -24.18
N TYR A 503 -35.34 -4.30 -23.01
CA TYR A 503 -36.74 -4.69 -22.76
C TYR A 503 -37.73 -3.54 -22.89
N GLY A 504 -37.35 -2.31 -22.50
CA GLY A 504 -38.25 -1.15 -22.54
C GLY A 504 -38.81 -0.85 -23.94
N HIS A 505 -37.99 -1.02 -24.99
CA HIS A 505 -38.45 -0.82 -26.36
C HIS A 505 -39.38 -1.96 -26.86
N TYR A 506 -39.32 -3.14 -26.25
CA TYR A 506 -40.27 -4.21 -26.56
C TYR A 506 -41.67 -3.91 -26.00
N LEU A 507 -41.77 -3.24 -24.84
CA LEU A 507 -43.06 -2.79 -24.29
C LEU A 507 -43.63 -1.59 -25.04
N ASP A 508 -42.81 -0.60 -25.39
CA ASP A 508 -43.29 0.56 -26.17
C ASP A 508 -43.71 0.16 -27.58
N ASP A 509 -43.02 -0.76 -28.26
CA ASP A 509 -43.46 -1.24 -29.58
C ASP A 509 -44.75 -2.07 -29.47
N TYR A 510 -44.97 -2.79 -28.37
CA TYR A 510 -46.20 -3.55 -28.13
C TYR A 510 -47.40 -2.64 -27.79
N HIS A 511 -47.18 -1.52 -27.10
CA HIS A 511 -48.21 -0.51 -26.83
C HIS A 511 -48.48 0.37 -28.05
N THR A 512 -47.45 0.77 -28.80
CA THR A 512 -47.58 1.59 -30.01
C THR A 512 -48.24 0.82 -31.15
N LYS A 513 -48.02 -0.51 -31.28
CA LYS A 513 -48.78 -1.36 -32.21
C LYS A 513 -50.25 -1.51 -31.81
N ARG A 514 -50.58 -1.45 -30.52
CA ARG A 514 -51.98 -1.50 -30.06
C ARG A 514 -52.69 -0.17 -30.24
N THR A 515 -52.03 0.96 -29.97
CA THR A 515 -52.63 2.28 -30.20
C THR A 515 -52.68 2.65 -31.68
N SER A 516 -51.69 2.30 -32.49
CA SER A 516 -51.76 2.51 -33.94
C SER A 516 -52.79 1.60 -34.61
N SER A 517 -52.94 0.34 -34.20
CA SER A 517 -54.04 -0.52 -34.70
C SER A 517 -55.42 -0.04 -34.24
N LEU A 518 -55.58 0.42 -32.99
CA LEU A 518 -56.84 0.99 -32.50
C LEU A 518 -57.17 2.34 -33.13
N VAL A 519 -56.20 3.21 -33.38
CA VAL A 519 -56.41 4.51 -34.05
C VAL A 519 -56.67 4.30 -35.55
N SER A 520 -56.02 3.32 -36.19
CA SER A 520 -56.32 2.95 -37.58
C SER A 520 -57.71 2.32 -37.72
N LEU A 521 -58.14 1.48 -36.77
CA LEU A 521 -59.52 0.95 -36.73
C LEU A 521 -60.56 2.03 -36.41
N SER A 522 -60.26 2.91 -35.46
CA SER A 522 -61.17 3.98 -35.04
C SER A 522 -61.33 5.06 -36.12
N GLY A 523 -60.32 5.26 -36.97
CA GLY A 523 -60.42 6.12 -38.15
C GLY A 523 -61.20 5.48 -39.31
N LEU A 524 -61.17 4.16 -39.43
CA LEU A 524 -61.96 3.44 -40.44
C LEU A 524 -63.46 3.49 -40.15
N GLY A 525 -63.88 3.50 -38.88
CA GLY A 525 -65.28 3.50 -38.46
C GLY A 525 -66.16 4.60 -39.10
N ALA A 526 -65.57 5.70 -39.55
CA ALA A 526 -66.30 6.81 -40.16
C ALA A 526 -66.27 6.86 -41.71
N SER A 527 -65.47 6.03 -42.39
CA SER A 527 -65.31 6.09 -43.86
C SER A 527 -65.40 4.72 -44.55
N LEU A 528 -66.14 3.78 -43.98
CA LEU A 528 -66.17 2.36 -44.36
C LEU A 528 -66.82 2.01 -45.71
N ASN A 529 -67.42 2.95 -46.46
CA ASN A 529 -68.12 2.58 -47.70
C ASN A 529 -67.42 2.94 -49.03
N ALA A 530 -66.26 3.62 -49.03
CA ALA A 530 -65.56 3.97 -50.28
C ALA A 530 -64.05 3.67 -50.30
N SER A 531 -63.38 3.54 -49.14
CA SER A 531 -61.92 3.40 -49.07
C SER A 531 -61.40 1.96 -48.99
N LEU A 532 -62.27 0.96 -48.81
CA LEU A 532 -61.87 -0.45 -48.67
C LEU A 532 -61.17 -0.99 -49.93
N HIS A 533 -61.65 -0.60 -51.11
CA HIS A 533 -61.06 -1.07 -52.38
C HIS A 533 -59.72 -0.38 -52.71
N THR A 534 -59.49 0.85 -52.28
CA THR A 534 -58.20 1.54 -52.44
C THR A 534 -57.17 1.07 -51.41
N ALA A 535 -57.59 0.78 -50.17
CA ALA A 535 -56.69 0.30 -49.12
C ALA A 535 -56.12 -1.11 -49.43
N LEU A 536 -56.94 -2.03 -49.95
CA LEU A 536 -56.51 -3.39 -50.27
C LEU A 536 -55.52 -3.45 -51.45
N ASN A 537 -55.66 -2.56 -52.44
CA ASN A 537 -54.72 -2.47 -53.56
C ASN A 537 -53.39 -1.81 -53.16
N ALA A 538 -53.39 -0.89 -52.19
CA ALA A 538 -52.17 -0.26 -51.69
C ALA A 538 -51.35 -1.19 -50.79
N SER A 539 -51.99 -2.05 -49.98
CA SER A 539 -51.29 -2.91 -49.04
C SER A 539 -50.53 -4.07 -49.70
N PHE A 540 -50.94 -4.52 -50.89
CA PHE A 540 -50.24 -5.62 -51.59
C PHE A 540 -49.02 -5.17 -52.41
N LEU A 541 -48.94 -3.88 -52.76
CA LEU A 541 -47.79 -3.30 -53.49
C LEU A 541 -46.71 -2.71 -52.58
N ALA A 542 -46.97 -2.61 -51.28
CA ALA A 542 -45.93 -2.30 -50.31
C ALA A 542 -45.08 -3.56 -50.06
N SER A 543 -44.10 -3.77 -50.91
CA SER A 543 -42.93 -4.59 -50.58
C SER A 543 -42.40 -4.17 -49.20
N PRO A 544 -41.96 -5.12 -48.35
CA PRO A 544 -41.59 -4.84 -46.96
C PRO A 544 -40.32 -3.98 -46.94
N THR A 545 -40.52 -2.67 -46.99
CA THR A 545 -39.45 -1.69 -46.97
C THR A 545 -39.24 -1.32 -45.51
N GLU A 546 -38.29 -2.03 -44.89
CA GLU A 546 -37.48 -1.57 -43.76
C GLU A 546 -38.22 -0.98 -42.54
N LEU A 547 -38.87 -1.84 -41.74
CA LEU A 547 -39.18 -1.54 -40.32
C LEU A 547 -38.28 -2.19 -39.23
N PRO A 548 -37.01 -2.64 -39.44
CA PRO A 548 -36.14 -3.07 -38.33
C PRO A 548 -35.39 -1.96 -37.56
N SER A 549 -35.31 -0.71 -38.04
CA SER A 549 -34.30 0.24 -37.52
C SER A 549 -34.45 0.65 -36.04
N ALA A 550 -35.68 0.76 -35.51
CA ALA A 550 -35.90 1.24 -34.12
C ALA A 550 -35.67 0.16 -33.04
N THR A 551 -36.07 -1.09 -33.27
CA THR A 551 -35.85 -2.19 -32.31
C THR A 551 -34.37 -2.60 -32.26
N HIS A 552 -33.68 -2.48 -33.39
CA HIS A 552 -32.24 -2.74 -33.49
C HIS A 552 -31.39 -1.68 -32.76
N SER A 553 -31.82 -0.40 -32.73
CA SER A 553 -31.04 0.67 -32.07
C SER A 553 -31.02 0.55 -30.54
N GLY A 554 -32.13 0.14 -29.91
CA GLY A 554 -32.20 -0.10 -28.46
C GLY A 554 -31.30 -1.25 -28.00
N GLN A 555 -31.36 -2.39 -28.70
CA GLN A 555 -30.50 -3.54 -28.42
C GLN A 555 -29.01 -3.20 -28.64
N ALA A 556 -28.70 -2.46 -29.71
CA ALA A 556 -27.35 -1.98 -29.97
C ALA A 556 -26.84 -1.08 -28.83
N THR A 557 -27.69 -0.20 -28.28
CA THR A 557 -27.35 0.65 -27.13
C THR A 557 -26.99 -0.17 -25.90
N ALA A 558 -27.79 -1.20 -25.58
CA ALA A 558 -27.54 -2.06 -24.43
C ALA A 558 -26.23 -2.84 -24.56
N VAL A 559 -25.98 -3.46 -25.72
CA VAL A 559 -24.75 -4.20 -25.98
C VAL A 559 -23.53 -3.27 -26.00
N LEU A 560 -23.64 -2.10 -26.63
CA LEU A 560 -22.55 -1.11 -26.65
C LEU A 560 -22.23 -0.59 -25.25
N SER A 561 -23.24 -0.39 -24.39
CA SER A 561 -23.02 0.02 -23.00
C SER A 561 -22.20 -1.01 -22.22
N LEU A 562 -22.51 -2.31 -22.40
CA LEU A 562 -21.77 -3.40 -21.80
C LEU A 562 -20.33 -3.46 -22.32
N LEU A 563 -20.14 -3.30 -23.64
CA LEU A 563 -18.83 -3.29 -24.29
C LEU A 563 -17.98 -2.11 -23.82
N ILE A 564 -18.55 -0.92 -23.67
CA ILE A 564 -17.85 0.26 -23.15
C ILE A 564 -17.44 0.07 -21.69
N MET A 565 -18.33 -0.45 -20.85
CA MET A 565 -18.01 -0.73 -19.45
C MET A 565 -16.85 -1.72 -19.32
N LEU A 566 -16.96 -2.88 -19.97
CA LEU A 566 -15.93 -3.93 -19.94
C LEU A 566 -14.65 -3.49 -20.64
N GLY A 567 -14.76 -2.72 -21.73
CA GLY A 567 -13.64 -2.17 -22.46
C GLY A 567 -12.84 -1.16 -21.63
N THR A 568 -13.53 -0.26 -20.92
CA THR A 568 -12.91 0.70 -20.00
C THR A 568 -12.14 -0.03 -18.90
N LEU A 569 -12.75 -1.08 -18.32
CA LEU A 569 -12.09 -1.93 -17.33
C LEU A 569 -10.86 -2.64 -17.93
N TRP A 570 -11.01 -3.29 -19.09
CA TRP A 570 -9.96 -4.06 -19.72
C TRP A 570 -8.76 -3.19 -20.08
N LEU A 571 -8.98 -2.03 -20.70
CA LEU A 571 -7.90 -1.10 -21.06
C LEU A 571 -7.24 -0.51 -19.81
N GLY A 572 -8.03 -0.09 -18.81
CA GLY A 572 -7.48 0.44 -17.57
C GLY A 572 -6.63 -0.58 -16.82
N TYR A 573 -7.12 -1.81 -16.68
CA TYR A 573 -6.41 -2.88 -15.98
C TYR A 573 -5.18 -3.39 -16.72
N THR A 574 -5.25 -3.53 -18.05
CA THR A 574 -4.07 -3.91 -18.85
C THR A 574 -2.97 -2.87 -18.71
N LEU A 575 -3.26 -1.56 -18.87
CA LEU A 575 -2.31 -0.46 -18.67
C LEU A 575 -1.75 -0.42 -17.24
N TYR A 576 -2.56 -0.71 -16.23
CA TYR A 576 -2.07 -0.83 -14.86
C TYR A 576 -1.06 -1.99 -14.72
N GLN A 577 -1.36 -3.15 -15.29
CA GLN A 577 -0.48 -4.34 -15.26
C GLN A 577 0.79 -4.19 -16.10
N PHE A 578 0.86 -3.21 -17.01
CA PHE A 578 2.11 -2.90 -17.70
C PHE A 578 3.25 -2.63 -16.73
N LYS A 579 2.98 -2.21 -15.48
CA LYS A 579 4.00 -2.04 -14.43
C LYS A 579 4.86 -3.28 -14.17
N LYS A 580 4.27 -4.48 -14.29
CA LYS A 580 4.95 -5.77 -14.12
C LYS A 580 5.49 -6.35 -15.43
N SER A 581 5.21 -5.68 -16.55
CA SER A 581 5.61 -6.14 -17.87
C SER A 581 7.11 -5.94 -18.12
N PRO A 582 7.78 -6.90 -18.81
CA PRO A 582 9.17 -6.73 -19.23
C PRO A 582 9.33 -5.74 -20.39
N TYR A 583 8.24 -5.28 -21.01
CA TYR A 583 8.29 -4.33 -22.11
C TYR A 583 8.48 -2.89 -21.59
N LEU A 584 9.16 -2.06 -22.40
CA LEU A 584 9.44 -0.64 -22.16
C LEU A 584 10.45 -0.33 -21.04
N HIS A 585 10.95 0.92 -21.04
CA HIS A 585 11.85 1.44 -20.02
C HIS A 585 11.09 1.70 -18.70
N PRO A 586 11.70 1.48 -17.51
CA PRO A 586 11.01 1.62 -16.21
C PRO A 586 10.24 2.93 -16.02
N CYS A 587 10.81 4.07 -16.42
CA CYS A 587 10.15 5.38 -16.31
C CYS A 587 8.88 5.48 -17.19
N VAL A 588 8.91 4.98 -18.42
CA VAL A 588 7.74 5.00 -19.32
C VAL A 588 6.65 4.09 -18.78
N ARG A 589 7.04 2.93 -18.26
CA ARG A 589 6.14 1.95 -17.64
C ARG A 589 5.46 2.51 -16.39
N GLU A 590 6.17 3.27 -15.56
CA GLU A 590 5.59 3.96 -14.41
C GLU A 590 4.56 5.01 -14.85
N ILE A 591 4.93 5.89 -15.80
CA ILE A 591 4.01 6.92 -16.33
C ILE A 591 2.75 6.29 -16.95
N LEU A 592 2.91 5.20 -17.71
CA LEU A 592 1.78 4.52 -18.36
C LEU A 592 0.84 3.87 -17.34
N SER A 593 1.39 3.29 -16.26
CA SER A 593 0.61 2.69 -15.18
C SER A 593 -0.13 3.76 -14.37
N ASP A 594 0.51 4.88 -14.06
CA ASP A 594 -0.10 5.99 -13.33
C ASP A 594 -1.22 6.67 -14.14
N CYS A 595 -1.03 6.80 -15.46
CA CYS A 595 -2.02 7.37 -16.39
C CYS A 595 -3.02 6.33 -16.92
N ALA A 596 -3.01 5.08 -16.44
CA ALA A 596 -3.83 3.99 -16.96
C ALA A 596 -5.33 4.33 -16.96
N LEU A 597 -5.83 4.85 -15.84
CA LEU A 597 -7.23 5.21 -15.69
C LEU A 597 -7.63 6.41 -16.58
N PRO A 598 -6.92 7.56 -16.56
CA PRO A 598 -7.18 8.67 -17.48
C PRO A 598 -7.25 8.25 -18.95
N ILE A 599 -6.28 7.45 -19.40
CA ILE A 599 -6.21 6.98 -20.80
C ILE A 599 -7.44 6.13 -21.14
N ALA A 600 -7.82 5.20 -20.26
CA ALA A 600 -8.97 4.33 -20.50
C ALA A 600 -10.29 5.11 -20.60
N VAL A 601 -10.52 6.04 -19.66
CA VAL A 601 -11.73 6.87 -19.65
C VAL A 601 -11.81 7.75 -20.88
N LEU A 602 -10.72 8.43 -21.24
CA LEU A 602 -10.70 9.32 -22.41
C LEU A 602 -10.89 8.52 -23.71
N ALA A 603 -10.20 7.39 -23.86
CA ALA A 603 -10.33 6.54 -25.05
C ALA A 603 -11.78 6.08 -25.26
N PHE A 604 -12.41 5.50 -24.22
CA PHE A 604 -13.78 4.99 -24.35
C PHE A 604 -14.84 6.09 -24.40
N SER A 605 -14.59 7.26 -23.79
CA SER A 605 -15.46 8.43 -23.95
C SER A 605 -15.41 8.97 -25.40
N LEU A 606 -14.22 9.02 -26.00
CA LEU A 606 -14.06 9.46 -27.40
C LEU A 606 -14.63 8.45 -28.39
N ILE A 607 -14.37 7.15 -28.19
CA ILE A 607 -14.94 6.07 -29.01
C ILE A 607 -16.46 6.09 -28.94
N SER A 608 -17.04 6.26 -27.74
CA SER A 608 -18.48 6.35 -27.58
C SER A 608 -19.07 7.60 -28.23
N SER A 609 -18.43 8.76 -28.09
CA SER A 609 -18.97 10.03 -28.56
C SER A 609 -18.82 10.24 -30.08
N HIS A 610 -17.71 9.76 -30.67
CA HIS A 610 -17.41 9.97 -32.10
C HIS A 610 -17.64 8.72 -32.94
N GLY A 611 -17.35 7.53 -32.41
CA GLY A 611 -17.45 6.27 -33.15
C GLY A 611 -18.88 5.74 -33.29
N PHE A 612 -19.77 6.05 -32.34
CA PHE A 612 -21.15 5.53 -32.30
C PHE A 612 -22.19 6.64 -32.15
N ARG A 613 -22.08 7.68 -32.99
CA ARG A 613 -22.97 8.86 -32.94
C ARG A 613 -24.45 8.53 -33.13
N GLU A 614 -24.77 7.42 -33.80
CA GLU A 614 -26.14 6.95 -34.07
C GLU A 614 -26.85 6.38 -32.83
N ILE A 615 -26.13 6.13 -31.73
CA ILE A 615 -26.66 5.46 -30.54
C ILE A 615 -26.84 6.49 -29.40
N GLU A 616 -28.07 6.75 -28.98
CA GLU A 616 -28.38 7.66 -27.88
C GLU A 616 -27.96 7.10 -26.52
N MET A 617 -26.75 7.45 -26.09
CA MET A 617 -26.25 7.15 -24.75
C MET A 617 -26.92 8.04 -23.69
N SER A 618 -27.21 7.46 -22.51
CA SER A 618 -27.78 8.21 -21.39
C SER A 618 -26.80 9.28 -20.88
N LYS A 619 -27.10 10.55 -21.16
CA LYS A 619 -26.40 11.72 -20.59
C LYS A 619 -26.93 11.99 -19.18
N PHE A 620 -26.11 12.61 -18.34
CA PHE A 620 -26.56 13.11 -17.03
C PHE A 620 -27.31 14.44 -17.20
N ARG A 621 -28.30 14.70 -16.33
CA ARG A 621 -29.05 15.97 -16.32
C ARG A 621 -28.25 17.04 -15.60
N TYR A 622 -28.43 18.29 -16.01
CA TYR A 622 -27.85 19.47 -15.37
C TYR A 622 -28.87 20.60 -15.44
N ASN A 623 -29.00 21.39 -14.38
CA ASN A 623 -29.92 22.52 -14.32
C ASN A 623 -29.12 23.83 -14.38
N PRO A 624 -28.91 24.45 -15.57
CA PRO A 624 -28.11 25.68 -15.68
C PRO A 624 -28.76 26.90 -15.02
N SER A 625 -30.07 26.86 -14.76
CA SER A 625 -30.85 27.99 -14.26
C SER A 625 -30.72 28.23 -12.75
N GLU A 626 -30.27 27.25 -11.98
CA GLU A 626 -30.04 27.42 -10.55
C GLU A 626 -28.58 27.77 -10.28
N SER A 627 -28.34 28.87 -9.56
CA SER A 627 -27.02 29.13 -9.02
C SER A 627 -26.63 27.98 -8.07
N PRO A 628 -25.40 27.43 -8.14
CA PRO A 628 -24.98 26.32 -7.28
C PRO A 628 -24.95 26.71 -5.79
N PHE A 629 -24.96 28.01 -5.48
CA PHE A 629 -24.89 28.55 -4.13
C PHE A 629 -26.23 29.17 -3.71
N ALA A 630 -27.24 28.33 -3.49
CA ALA A 630 -28.47 28.74 -2.83
C ALA A 630 -28.34 28.47 -1.31
N MET A 631 -28.41 29.51 -0.49
CA MET A 631 -28.39 29.34 0.96
C MET A 631 -29.70 28.70 1.42
N ALA A 632 -29.63 27.63 2.20
CA ALA A 632 -30.81 26.97 2.75
C ALA A 632 -31.58 27.91 3.70
N GLN A 633 -32.91 27.90 3.65
CA GLN A 633 -33.76 28.74 4.51
C GLN A 633 -33.91 28.15 5.92
N ILE A 634 -32.86 28.24 6.74
CA ILE A 634 -32.73 27.61 8.07
C ILE A 634 -33.93 27.90 9.02
N GLN A 635 -34.61 29.03 8.85
CA GLN A 635 -35.67 29.52 9.75
C GLN A 635 -37.06 28.92 9.48
N SER A 636 -37.24 28.13 8.42
CA SER A 636 -38.56 27.62 8.00
C SER A 636 -39.10 26.45 8.84
N LEU A 637 -38.23 25.77 9.61
CA LEU A 637 -38.55 24.47 10.22
C LEU A 637 -39.06 24.57 11.67
N SER A 638 -40.04 23.73 11.96
CA SER A 638 -40.54 23.50 13.33
C SER A 638 -39.46 22.88 14.23
N LEU A 639 -39.48 23.21 15.52
CA LEU A 639 -38.57 22.66 16.54
C LEU A 639 -38.57 21.11 16.55
N ARG A 640 -39.72 20.49 16.28
CA ARG A 640 -39.84 19.02 16.19
C ARG A 640 -39.01 18.47 15.02
N ALA A 641 -39.04 19.12 13.86
CA ALA A 641 -38.26 18.71 12.70
C ALA A 641 -36.75 18.90 12.95
N VAL A 642 -36.34 19.99 13.62
CA VAL A 642 -34.95 20.20 14.04
C VAL A 642 -34.48 19.08 14.99
N SER A 643 -35.35 18.63 15.91
CA SER A 643 -35.03 17.50 16.79
C SER A 643 -34.94 16.15 16.05
N GLY A 644 -35.75 15.95 15.01
CA GLY A 644 -35.64 14.78 14.12
C GLY A 644 -34.32 14.78 13.32
N ALA A 645 -33.95 15.94 12.79
CA ALA A 645 -32.67 16.16 12.11
C ALA A 645 -31.46 15.92 13.03
N MET A 646 -31.58 16.15 14.34
CA MET A 646 -30.54 15.81 15.32
C MET A 646 -30.29 14.30 15.39
N GLY A 647 -31.36 13.49 15.41
CA GLY A 647 -31.24 12.03 15.42
C GLY A 647 -30.59 11.48 14.15
N LEU A 648 -30.95 12.03 12.99
CA LEU A 648 -30.29 11.72 11.72
C LEU A 648 -28.82 12.18 11.73
N GLY A 649 -28.57 13.43 12.09
CA GLY A 649 -27.24 14.01 12.17
C GLY A 649 -26.28 13.22 13.05
N PHE A 650 -26.77 12.63 14.15
CA PHE A 650 -25.97 11.76 15.02
C PHE A 650 -25.57 10.42 14.36
N LEU A 651 -26.48 9.77 13.62
CA LEU A 651 -26.15 8.56 12.88
C LEU A 651 -25.17 8.85 11.75
N LEU A 652 -25.34 10.00 11.08
CA LEU A 652 -24.44 10.48 10.05
C LEU A 652 -23.04 10.80 10.63
N SER A 653 -22.96 11.40 11.82
CA SER A 653 -21.67 11.69 12.46
C SER A 653 -20.93 10.42 12.87
N MET A 654 -21.64 9.37 13.28
CA MET A 654 -21.03 8.06 13.51
C MET A 654 -20.42 7.49 12.23
N LEU A 655 -21.13 7.58 11.10
CA LEU A 655 -20.61 7.14 9.81
C LEU A 655 -19.32 7.88 9.45
N PHE A 656 -19.34 9.22 9.54
CA PHE A 656 -18.20 10.08 9.21
C PHE A 656 -17.01 9.78 10.13
N PHE A 657 -17.27 9.65 11.42
CA PHE A 657 -16.24 9.33 12.40
C PHE A 657 -15.54 8.01 12.10
N ILE A 658 -16.30 6.96 11.75
CA ILE A 658 -15.73 5.65 11.43
C ILE A 658 -14.94 5.71 10.13
N GLU A 659 -15.56 6.17 9.04
CA GLU A 659 -14.94 6.17 7.71
C GLU A 659 -13.72 7.10 7.65
N GLN A 660 -13.81 8.31 8.21
CA GLN A 660 -12.70 9.26 8.24
C GLN A 660 -11.49 8.69 8.97
N ASN A 661 -11.70 8.18 10.19
CA ASN A 661 -10.59 7.64 10.96
C ASN A 661 -10.04 6.38 10.29
N LEU A 662 -10.90 5.46 9.86
CA LEU A 662 -10.49 4.23 9.18
C LEU A 662 -9.56 4.50 8.00
N VAL A 663 -9.96 5.42 7.11
CA VAL A 663 -9.18 5.75 5.92
C VAL A 663 -7.88 6.46 6.30
N ALA A 664 -7.91 7.35 7.29
CA ALA A 664 -6.70 7.99 7.79
C ALA A 664 -5.71 6.98 8.39
N ALA A 665 -6.17 5.96 9.13
CA ALA A 665 -5.32 4.92 9.68
C ALA A 665 -4.71 4.02 8.61
N LEU A 666 -5.49 3.66 7.59
CA LEU A 666 -4.99 2.92 6.44
C LEU A 666 -3.89 3.68 5.68
N VAL A 667 -4.08 4.98 5.47
CA VAL A 667 -3.05 5.85 4.85
C VAL A 667 -1.80 5.91 5.74
N ASN A 668 -1.99 5.99 7.05
CA ASN A 668 -0.91 6.04 8.03
C ASN A 668 -0.40 4.65 8.45
N ALA A 669 -0.77 3.59 7.72
CA ALA A 669 -0.28 2.26 7.99
C ALA A 669 1.25 2.25 7.94
N PRO A 670 1.93 1.53 8.84
CA PRO A 670 3.39 1.50 8.89
C PRO A 670 4.02 0.90 7.63
N GLU A 671 3.24 0.15 6.84
CA GLU A 671 3.61 -0.35 5.51
C GLU A 671 3.92 0.78 4.53
N ASN A 672 3.25 1.93 4.67
CA ASN A 672 3.44 3.10 3.80
C ASN A 672 4.64 3.96 4.22
N ARG A 673 5.21 3.75 5.41
CA ARG A 673 6.42 4.44 5.91
C ARG A 673 6.38 5.97 5.81
N LEU A 674 5.24 6.56 6.16
CA LEU A 674 5.08 8.00 6.22
C LEU A 674 5.93 8.58 7.37
N VAL A 675 6.64 9.67 7.10
CA VAL A 675 7.63 10.27 8.01
C VAL A 675 7.06 11.49 8.73
N LYS A 676 6.15 12.24 8.10
CA LYS A 676 5.66 13.53 8.63
C LYS A 676 4.57 13.40 9.71
N GLY A 677 4.19 12.17 10.07
CA GLY A 677 3.27 11.87 11.16
C GLY A 677 1.79 12.13 10.85
N THR A 678 0.92 11.78 11.81
CA THR A 678 -0.54 11.75 11.66
C THR A 678 -1.22 12.96 12.33
N ALA A 679 -2.51 13.20 12.05
CA ALA A 679 -3.28 14.31 12.65
C ALA A 679 -4.79 14.03 12.72
N TYR A 680 -5.18 12.93 13.35
CA TYR A 680 -6.57 12.43 13.36
C TYR A 680 -7.58 13.42 13.96
N HIS A 681 -7.24 14.09 15.06
CA HIS A 681 -8.17 14.98 15.77
C HIS A 681 -8.42 16.25 14.96
N TRP A 682 -7.35 16.81 14.41
CA TRP A 682 -7.41 18.02 13.60
C TRP A 682 -8.17 17.78 12.29
N ASP A 683 -7.91 16.64 11.62
CA ASP A 683 -8.61 16.29 10.38
C ASP A 683 -10.13 16.12 10.61
N LEU A 684 -10.53 15.57 11.76
CA LEU A 684 -11.93 15.42 12.13
C LEU A 684 -12.63 16.78 12.37
N LEU A 685 -11.95 17.71 13.07
CA LEU A 685 -12.46 19.07 13.27
C LEU A 685 -12.55 19.83 11.94
N LEU A 686 -11.54 19.72 11.09
CA LEU A 686 -11.54 20.34 9.78
C LEU A 686 -12.68 19.80 8.91
N LEU A 687 -12.92 18.48 8.95
CA LEU A 687 -14.03 17.85 8.24
C LEU A 687 -15.38 18.41 8.71
N ALA A 688 -15.54 18.64 10.02
CA ALA A 688 -16.75 19.26 10.58
C ALA A 688 -16.93 20.70 10.05
N ILE A 689 -15.87 21.50 10.01
CA ILE A 689 -15.91 22.88 9.51
C ILE A 689 -16.28 22.91 8.02
N ILE A 690 -15.66 22.05 7.21
CA ILE A 690 -15.94 21.95 5.77
C ILE A 690 -17.40 21.57 5.54
N ASN A 691 -17.88 20.50 6.19
CA ASN A 691 -19.25 20.04 6.00
C ASN A 691 -20.30 21.01 6.58
N THR A 692 -19.96 21.81 7.59
CA THR A 692 -20.81 22.93 8.05
C THR A 692 -21.04 23.90 6.89
N GLY A 693 -19.97 24.31 6.20
CA GLY A 693 -20.08 25.18 5.01
C GLY A 693 -20.90 24.55 3.89
N LEU A 694 -20.61 23.29 3.52
CA LEU A 694 -21.35 22.59 2.47
C LEU A 694 -22.85 22.46 2.79
N SER A 695 -23.20 22.15 4.04
CA SER A 695 -24.59 22.01 4.48
C SER A 695 -25.38 23.31 4.37
N LEU A 696 -24.76 24.45 4.68
CA LEU A 696 -25.41 25.76 4.60
C LEU A 696 -25.78 26.16 3.16
N PHE A 697 -24.98 25.73 2.17
CA PHE A 697 -25.21 25.99 0.75
C PHE A 697 -25.97 24.85 0.04
N GLY A 698 -26.48 23.86 0.77
CA GLY A 698 -27.16 22.71 0.17
C GLY A 698 -26.28 21.86 -0.75
N LEU A 699 -24.96 21.93 -0.57
CA LEU A 699 -23.99 21.14 -1.34
C LEU A 699 -23.85 19.75 -0.70
N PRO A 700 -23.60 18.70 -1.50
CA PRO A 700 -23.46 17.37 -0.97
C PRO A 700 -22.25 17.27 -0.04
N TRP A 701 -22.44 16.55 1.06
CA TRP A 701 -21.38 16.28 2.03
C TRP A 701 -20.27 15.42 1.44
N ILE A 702 -19.09 15.53 2.06
CA ILE A 702 -17.90 14.77 1.69
C ILE A 702 -17.20 14.24 2.94
N HIS A 703 -16.56 13.08 2.81
CA HIS A 703 -15.67 12.50 3.83
C HIS A 703 -14.56 11.67 3.15
N ALA A 704 -13.61 11.14 3.92
CA ALA A 704 -12.49 10.37 3.36
C ALA A 704 -12.93 9.12 2.56
N ALA A 705 -12.50 9.03 1.31
CA ALA A 705 -12.83 7.93 0.43
C ALA A 705 -11.80 6.79 0.55
N TYR A 706 -12.28 5.58 0.85
CA TYR A 706 -11.44 4.42 1.12
C TYR A 706 -10.55 3.97 -0.04
N PRO A 707 -11.02 3.77 -1.29
CA PRO A 707 -10.11 3.28 -2.33
C PRO A 707 -9.18 4.40 -2.84
N HIS A 708 -9.63 5.65 -2.85
CA HIS A 708 -8.89 6.76 -3.44
C HIS A 708 -7.67 7.18 -2.61
N SER A 709 -7.80 7.21 -1.28
CA SER A 709 -6.72 7.63 -0.38
C SER A 709 -5.48 6.71 -0.39
N PRO A 710 -5.57 5.38 -0.24
CA PRO A 710 -4.42 4.48 -0.38
C PRO A 710 -3.91 4.42 -1.82
N LEU A 711 -4.76 4.56 -2.84
CA LEU A 711 -4.31 4.68 -4.23
C LEU A 711 -3.46 5.95 -4.43
N HIS A 712 -3.82 7.06 -3.77
CA HIS A 712 -3.02 8.29 -3.77
C HIS A 712 -1.64 8.07 -3.13
N VAL A 713 -1.59 7.42 -1.96
CA VAL A 713 -0.33 7.05 -1.30
C VAL A 713 0.51 6.17 -2.22
N ARG A 714 -0.10 5.16 -2.84
CA ARG A 714 0.57 4.24 -3.77
C ARG A 714 1.08 4.94 -5.04
N ALA A 715 0.34 5.92 -5.57
CA ALA A 715 0.77 6.72 -6.71
C ALA A 715 1.98 7.61 -6.36
N LEU A 716 2.11 8.05 -5.11
CA LEU A 716 3.30 8.79 -4.63
C LEU A 716 4.42 7.89 -4.09
N ALA A 717 4.16 6.60 -3.91
CA ALA A 717 5.09 5.63 -3.37
C ALA A 717 6.15 5.18 -4.39
N LEU A 718 7.36 4.97 -3.91
CA LEU A 718 8.38 4.17 -4.58
C LEU A 718 8.23 2.73 -4.11
N VAL A 719 7.82 1.86 -5.04
CA VAL A 719 7.58 0.43 -4.79
C VAL A 719 8.76 -0.36 -5.35
N GLU A 720 9.36 -1.20 -4.52
CA GLU A 720 10.38 -2.17 -4.93
C GLU A 720 9.82 -3.59 -4.82
N GLU A 721 10.06 -4.38 -5.86
CA GLU A 721 9.76 -5.82 -5.91
C GLU A 721 10.89 -6.58 -5.19
N ARG A 722 10.56 -7.33 -4.14
CA ARG A 722 11.49 -8.22 -3.44
C ARG A 722 11.16 -9.67 -3.71
N VAL A 723 12.18 -10.52 -3.78
CA VAL A 723 11.99 -11.97 -3.98
C VAL A 723 12.29 -12.71 -2.67
N GLU A 724 11.28 -13.05 -1.88
CA GLU A 724 11.46 -13.87 -0.68
C GLU A 724 11.10 -15.33 -0.98
N ASN A 725 12.03 -16.27 -0.82
CA ASN A 725 11.81 -17.71 -1.02
C ASN A 725 11.14 -18.05 -2.36
N GLY A 726 11.52 -17.36 -3.44
CA GLY A 726 10.93 -17.52 -4.77
C GLY A 726 9.61 -16.76 -5.01
N HIS A 727 9.02 -16.12 -4.00
CA HIS A 727 7.83 -15.28 -4.14
C HIS A 727 8.16 -13.79 -4.24
N ILE A 728 7.46 -13.10 -5.13
CA ILE A 728 7.63 -11.66 -5.37
C ILE A 728 6.67 -10.88 -4.46
N TYR A 729 7.21 -9.98 -3.65
CA TYR A 729 6.49 -9.08 -2.77
C TYR A 729 6.76 -7.62 -3.14
N ASP A 730 5.70 -6.84 -3.30
CA ASP A 730 5.79 -5.40 -3.51
C ASP A 730 5.92 -4.72 -2.14
N THR A 731 7.00 -3.99 -1.91
CA THR A 731 7.18 -3.22 -0.67
C THR A 731 7.31 -1.74 -0.96
N ILE A 732 6.53 -0.92 -0.26
CA ILE A 732 6.64 0.53 -0.30
C ILE A 732 7.90 0.91 0.48
N VAL A 733 8.84 1.58 -0.20
CA VAL A 733 10.09 1.97 0.44
C VAL A 733 10.00 3.35 1.05
N ASN A 734 9.53 4.30 0.26
CA ASN A 734 9.36 5.69 0.62
C ASN A 734 8.16 6.28 -0.14
N VAL A 735 7.48 7.25 0.46
CA VAL A 735 6.36 7.98 -0.13
C VAL A 735 6.71 9.46 -0.13
N LYS A 736 6.58 10.11 -1.28
CA LYS A 736 6.78 11.56 -1.39
C LYS A 736 5.54 12.29 -0.90
N GLU A 737 5.50 12.59 0.39
CA GLU A 737 4.36 13.27 1.03
C GLU A 737 4.23 14.73 0.54
N THR A 738 3.12 15.06 -0.13
CA THR A 738 2.86 16.42 -0.62
C THR A 738 1.38 16.78 -0.58
N ARG A 739 1.10 18.09 -0.50
CA ARG A 739 -0.24 18.69 -0.66
C ARG A 739 -0.57 19.05 -2.10
N LEU A 740 0.45 19.20 -2.95
CA LEU A 740 0.27 19.78 -4.27
C LEU A 740 -0.60 18.91 -5.18
N THR A 741 -0.54 17.59 -5.03
CA THR A 741 -1.31 16.64 -5.85
C THR A 741 -2.81 16.71 -5.55
N SER A 742 -3.20 16.68 -4.28
CA SER A 742 -4.61 16.81 -3.88
C SER A 742 -5.15 18.22 -4.13
N LEU A 743 -4.32 19.25 -3.92
CA LEU A 743 -4.66 20.63 -4.26
C LEU A 743 -4.89 20.80 -5.77
N GLY A 744 -3.94 20.33 -6.58
CA GLY A 744 -4.03 20.38 -8.04
C GLY A 744 -5.24 19.63 -8.57
N ALA A 745 -5.54 18.44 -8.03
CA ALA A 745 -6.71 17.67 -8.43
C ALA A 745 -8.01 18.41 -8.08
N SER A 746 -8.10 19.01 -6.89
CA SER A 746 -9.28 19.78 -6.46
C SER A 746 -9.50 21.03 -7.31
N VAL A 747 -8.43 21.73 -7.69
CA VAL A 747 -8.51 22.87 -8.62
C VAL A 747 -8.99 22.42 -10.00
N LEU A 748 -8.46 21.30 -10.53
CA LEU A 748 -8.91 20.75 -11.82
C LEU A 748 -10.38 20.31 -11.79
N VAL A 749 -10.83 19.71 -10.67
CA VAL A 749 -12.25 19.39 -10.46
C VAL A 749 -13.09 20.68 -10.45
N GLY A 750 -12.63 21.75 -9.80
CA GLY A 750 -13.29 23.05 -9.85
C GLY A 750 -13.35 23.63 -11.28
N LEU A 751 -12.25 23.55 -12.03
CA LEU A 751 -12.19 23.99 -13.43
C LEU A 751 -13.11 23.15 -14.35
N SER A 752 -13.45 21.92 -13.97
CA SER A 752 -14.41 21.10 -14.71
C SER A 752 -15.83 21.67 -14.73
N LEU A 753 -16.18 22.60 -13.81
CA LEU A 753 -17.43 23.36 -13.89
C LEU A 753 -17.48 24.23 -15.15
N LEU A 754 -16.35 24.73 -15.65
CA LEU A 754 -16.27 25.47 -16.91
C LEU A 754 -16.42 24.57 -18.14
N LEU A 755 -16.29 23.26 -17.95
CA LEU A 755 -16.44 22.23 -18.99
C LEU A 755 -17.88 21.68 -19.06
N LEU A 756 -18.79 22.24 -18.26
CA LEU A 756 -20.23 22.01 -18.37
C LEU A 756 -20.86 23.02 -19.34
N PRO A 757 -21.70 22.58 -20.30
CA PRO A 757 -22.10 21.19 -20.57
C PRO A 757 -21.11 20.38 -21.43
N VAL A 758 -20.36 21.03 -22.33
CA VAL A 758 -19.41 20.37 -23.27
C VAL A 758 -17.98 20.71 -22.85
N PRO A 759 -17.03 19.74 -22.79
CA PRO A 759 -17.10 18.34 -23.22
C PRO A 759 -17.57 17.32 -22.17
N LEU A 760 -17.90 17.72 -20.94
CA LEU A 760 -18.13 16.74 -19.86
C LEU A 760 -19.30 15.79 -20.13
N GLN A 761 -20.34 16.24 -20.83
CA GLN A 761 -21.48 15.41 -21.26
C GLN A 761 -21.12 14.32 -22.27
N TRP A 762 -19.91 14.32 -22.84
CA TRP A 762 -19.45 13.24 -23.73
C TRP A 762 -19.14 11.95 -22.97
N ILE A 763 -18.97 12.01 -21.64
CA ILE A 763 -18.71 10.83 -20.82
C ILE A 763 -20.04 10.10 -20.58
N PRO A 764 -20.23 8.89 -21.15
CA PRO A 764 -21.46 8.16 -20.98
C PRO A 764 -21.44 7.41 -19.63
N LYS A 765 -22.61 7.19 -19.01
CA LYS A 765 -22.73 6.45 -17.73
C LYS A 765 -21.99 5.08 -17.70
N PRO A 766 -21.95 4.27 -18.80
CA PRO A 766 -21.23 3.00 -18.79
C PRO A 766 -19.71 3.10 -18.57
N VAL A 767 -19.07 4.21 -18.98
CA VAL A 767 -17.65 4.45 -18.67
C VAL A 767 -17.46 4.61 -17.15
N LEU A 768 -18.41 5.25 -16.47
CA LEU A 768 -18.39 5.42 -15.02
C LEU A 768 -18.53 4.07 -14.29
N TYR A 769 -19.34 3.15 -14.81
CA TYR A 769 -19.41 1.78 -14.26
C TYR A 769 -18.12 0.99 -14.51
N GLY A 770 -17.49 1.17 -15.68
CA GLY A 770 -16.18 0.57 -15.97
C GLY A 770 -15.09 1.07 -15.01
N LEU A 771 -15.14 2.36 -14.66
CA LEU A 771 -14.30 2.96 -13.62
C LEU A 771 -14.55 2.33 -12.24
N PHE A 772 -15.81 2.16 -11.82
CA PHE A 772 -16.12 1.55 -10.53
C PHE A 772 -15.56 0.12 -10.43
N LEU A 773 -15.65 -0.66 -11.51
CA LEU A 773 -15.02 -1.98 -11.57
C LEU A 773 -13.48 -1.89 -11.50
N TYR A 774 -12.87 -0.93 -12.19
CA TYR A 774 -11.42 -0.72 -12.15
C TYR A 774 -10.93 -0.36 -10.74
N ILE A 775 -11.59 0.61 -10.09
CA ILE A 775 -11.25 1.01 -8.71
C ILE A 775 -11.41 -0.17 -7.76
N ALA A 776 -12.53 -0.91 -7.87
CA ALA A 776 -12.79 -2.07 -7.04
C ALA A 776 -11.72 -3.16 -7.20
N LEU A 777 -11.31 -3.48 -8.44
CA LEU A 777 -10.31 -4.52 -8.69
C LEU A 777 -8.92 -4.11 -8.22
N THR A 778 -8.52 -2.87 -8.47
CA THR A 778 -7.20 -2.36 -8.04
C THR A 778 -7.10 -2.18 -6.52
N SER A 779 -8.21 -2.00 -5.79
CA SER A 779 -8.22 -1.98 -4.32
C SER A 779 -8.15 -3.36 -3.67
N LEU A 780 -8.40 -4.45 -4.41
CA LEU A 780 -8.19 -5.82 -3.90
C LEU A 780 -6.71 -6.21 -3.84
N ASP A 781 -5.86 -5.57 -4.65
CA ASP A 781 -4.42 -5.83 -4.70
C ASP A 781 -3.75 -5.45 -3.37
N GLY A 782 -3.46 -6.45 -2.55
CA GLY A 782 -2.80 -6.30 -1.25
C GLY A 782 -3.70 -6.61 -0.05
N ASN A 783 -5.00 -6.84 -0.26
CA ASN A 783 -5.89 -7.22 0.84
C ASN A 783 -5.60 -8.67 1.28
N GLN A 784 -5.14 -8.85 2.53
CA GLN A 784 -4.83 -10.19 3.04
C GLN A 784 -6.06 -11.09 3.17
N LEU A 785 -7.26 -10.54 3.37
CA LEU A 785 -8.49 -11.34 3.39
C LEU A 785 -8.70 -12.02 2.04
N VAL A 786 -8.51 -11.30 0.94
CA VAL A 786 -8.60 -11.87 -0.42
C VAL A 786 -7.53 -12.93 -0.64
N GLN A 787 -6.30 -12.66 -0.18
CA GLN A 787 -5.22 -13.65 -0.25
C GLN A 787 -5.58 -14.91 0.53
N ARG A 788 -6.11 -14.78 1.75
CA ARG A 788 -6.56 -15.91 2.59
C ARG A 788 -7.75 -16.67 1.98
N VAL A 789 -8.69 -15.97 1.36
CA VAL A 789 -9.79 -16.61 0.61
C VAL A 789 -9.23 -17.38 -0.59
N ALA A 790 -8.26 -16.81 -1.32
CA ALA A 790 -7.60 -17.50 -2.42
C ALA A 790 -6.83 -18.75 -1.96
N LEU A 791 -6.34 -18.80 -0.70
CA LEU A 791 -5.72 -20.01 -0.15
C LEU A 791 -6.69 -21.19 -0.07
N LEU A 792 -8.01 -20.96 0.07
CA LEU A 792 -9.00 -22.05 0.04
C LEU A 792 -9.06 -22.75 -1.31
N LEU A 793 -8.75 -22.03 -2.40
CA LEU A 793 -8.72 -22.55 -3.76
C LEU A 793 -7.33 -23.03 -4.16
N LYS A 794 -6.30 -22.75 -3.35
CA LYS A 794 -4.91 -23.14 -3.61
C LYS A 794 -4.62 -24.49 -2.99
N GLU A 795 -3.81 -25.29 -3.67
CA GLU A 795 -3.28 -26.54 -3.11
C GLU A 795 -2.39 -26.26 -1.89
N GLN A 796 -2.50 -27.09 -0.84
CA GLN A 796 -1.79 -26.89 0.44
C GLN A 796 -0.26 -26.87 0.30
N THR A 797 0.29 -27.65 -0.64
CA THR A 797 1.73 -27.71 -0.95
C THR A 797 2.24 -26.40 -1.56
N ALA A 798 1.37 -25.65 -2.22
CA ALA A 798 1.71 -24.40 -2.90
C ALA A 798 1.47 -23.16 -2.02
N TYR A 799 1.18 -23.30 -0.73
CA TYR A 799 0.94 -22.15 0.14
C TYR A 799 2.18 -21.26 0.22
N PRO A 800 2.06 -19.95 -0.06
CA PRO A 800 3.20 -19.06 0.06
C PRO A 800 3.66 -19.01 1.53
N PRO A 801 4.96 -18.89 1.81
CA PRO A 801 5.49 -18.82 3.17
C PRO A 801 5.25 -17.44 3.78
N THR A 802 3.98 -17.07 4.02
CA THR A 802 3.63 -15.81 4.68
C THR A 802 3.79 -15.91 6.19
N HIS A 803 3.73 -14.75 6.86
CA HIS A 803 3.98 -14.65 8.30
C HIS A 803 3.04 -15.48 9.18
N TYR A 804 1.77 -15.60 8.80
CA TYR A 804 0.76 -16.33 9.56
C TYR A 804 0.70 -17.82 9.21
N ILE A 805 1.01 -18.21 7.96
CA ILE A 805 0.90 -19.61 7.50
C ILE A 805 1.85 -20.55 8.27
N ARG A 806 3.03 -20.06 8.68
CA ARG A 806 4.02 -20.86 9.41
C ARG A 806 3.68 -21.09 10.88
N ARG A 807 3.02 -20.13 11.53
CA ARG A 807 2.79 -20.13 12.99
C ARG A 807 1.39 -20.56 13.38
N VAL A 808 0.40 -20.38 12.49
CA VAL A 808 -0.99 -20.69 12.77
C VAL A 808 -1.36 -21.99 12.04
N PRO A 809 -1.93 -22.99 12.74
CA PRO A 809 -2.45 -24.18 12.08
C PRO A 809 -3.44 -23.81 10.96
N GLN A 810 -3.31 -24.41 9.78
CA GLN A 810 -4.11 -24.09 8.60
C GLN A 810 -5.62 -24.10 8.88
N ARG A 811 -6.11 -25.09 9.66
CA ARG A 811 -7.52 -25.16 10.08
C ARG A 811 -7.99 -23.91 10.81
N LYS A 812 -7.14 -23.31 11.66
CA LYS A 812 -7.46 -22.08 12.40
C LYS A 812 -7.42 -20.86 11.48
N ILE A 813 -6.52 -20.82 10.49
CA ILE A 813 -6.50 -19.78 9.45
C ILE A 813 -7.81 -19.80 8.64
N HIS A 814 -8.24 -20.99 8.20
CA HIS A 814 -9.49 -21.13 7.43
C HIS A 814 -10.72 -20.83 8.29
N TYR A 815 -10.72 -21.23 9.56
CA TYR A 815 -11.82 -20.88 10.48
C TYR A 815 -11.91 -19.37 10.71
N PHE A 816 -10.78 -18.70 10.93
CA PHE A 816 -10.71 -17.23 11.02
C PHE A 816 -11.21 -16.56 9.74
N THR A 817 -10.73 -17.02 8.59
CA THR A 817 -11.13 -16.50 7.28
C THR A 817 -12.63 -16.71 7.05
N GLY A 818 -13.17 -17.88 7.40
CA GLY A 818 -14.61 -18.16 7.33
C GLY A 818 -15.44 -17.24 8.21
N LEU A 819 -14.95 -16.90 9.41
CA LEU A 819 -15.62 -15.95 10.29
C LEU A 819 -15.56 -14.51 9.75
N GLN A 820 -14.45 -14.09 9.15
CA GLN A 820 -14.38 -12.78 8.47
C GLN A 820 -15.30 -12.72 7.26
N VAL A 821 -15.37 -13.79 6.46
CA VAL A 821 -16.30 -13.89 5.33
C VAL A 821 -17.75 -13.86 5.82
N LEU A 822 -18.07 -14.52 6.94
CA LEU A 822 -19.39 -14.45 7.56
C LEU A 822 -19.74 -13.02 8.01
N GLN A 823 -18.80 -12.32 8.64
CA GLN A 823 -18.96 -10.92 9.03
C GLN A 823 -19.14 -10.00 7.81
N LEU A 824 -18.36 -10.23 6.75
CA LEU A 824 -18.52 -9.52 5.49
C LEU A 824 -19.89 -9.78 4.87
N LEU A 825 -20.37 -11.02 4.84
CA LEU A 825 -21.70 -11.37 4.34
C LEU A 825 -22.81 -10.70 5.16
N LEU A 826 -22.64 -10.63 6.48
CA LEU A 826 -23.56 -9.89 7.36
C LEU A 826 -23.58 -8.40 6.98
N LEU A 827 -22.40 -7.77 6.84
CA LEU A 827 -22.27 -6.38 6.45
C LEU A 827 -22.89 -6.12 5.06
N CYS A 828 -22.65 -7.02 4.11
CA CYS A 828 -23.25 -7.03 2.79
C CYS A 828 -24.79 -7.14 2.83
N ALA A 829 -25.34 -8.05 3.65
CA ALA A 829 -26.79 -8.24 3.74
C ALA A 829 -27.51 -6.98 4.24
N PHE A 830 -26.97 -6.31 5.27
CA PHE A 830 -27.56 -5.08 5.80
C PHE A 830 -27.28 -3.86 4.93
N GLY A 831 -26.02 -3.67 4.49
CA GLY A 831 -25.62 -2.53 3.67
C GLY A 831 -26.30 -2.49 2.30
N MET A 832 -26.61 -3.66 1.74
CA MET A 832 -27.23 -3.78 0.40
C MET A 832 -28.72 -4.13 0.44
N SER A 833 -29.33 -4.12 1.61
CA SER A 833 -30.77 -4.34 1.75
C SER A 833 -31.56 -3.31 0.92
N SER A 834 -32.69 -3.74 0.36
CA SER A 834 -33.57 -2.86 -0.44
C SER A 834 -34.30 -1.81 0.42
N LEU A 835 -34.38 -2.04 1.73
CA LEU A 835 -35.11 -1.18 2.66
C LEU A 835 -34.28 0.08 2.99
N PRO A 836 -34.78 1.30 2.71
CA PRO A 836 -34.06 2.54 2.99
C PRO A 836 -33.70 2.69 4.48
N TYR A 837 -34.61 2.29 5.37
CA TYR A 837 -34.42 2.39 6.82
C TYR A 837 -33.35 1.44 7.38
N MET A 838 -33.21 0.23 6.81
CA MET A 838 -32.20 -0.74 7.27
C MET A 838 -30.77 -0.23 7.03
N LYS A 839 -30.57 0.63 6.03
CA LYS A 839 -29.27 1.22 5.71
C LYS A 839 -28.79 2.20 6.77
N MET A 840 -29.69 2.82 7.54
CA MET A 840 -29.31 3.73 8.62
C MET A 840 -28.63 3.01 9.80
N ILE A 841 -28.82 1.69 9.93
CA ILE A 841 -28.22 0.85 10.97
C ILE A 841 -26.78 0.48 10.60
N PHE A 842 -26.36 0.68 9.35
CA PHE A 842 -25.02 0.34 8.86
C PHE A 842 -23.87 0.86 9.74
N PRO A 843 -23.84 2.14 10.19
CA PRO A 843 -22.77 2.63 11.06
C PRO A 843 -22.72 1.88 12.41
N LEU A 844 -23.87 1.49 12.95
CA LEU A 844 -23.96 0.74 14.21
C LEU A 844 -23.40 -0.68 14.05
N ILE A 845 -23.65 -1.33 12.91
CA ILE A 845 -23.10 -2.65 12.60
C ILE A 845 -21.57 -2.56 12.50
N MET A 846 -21.05 -1.52 11.85
CA MET A 846 -19.63 -1.26 11.74
C MET A 846 -18.97 -1.06 13.11
N ILE A 847 -19.62 -0.36 14.04
CA ILE A 847 -19.14 -0.25 15.43
C ILE A 847 -19.22 -1.61 16.13
N ALA A 848 -20.31 -2.37 15.95
CA ALA A 848 -20.51 -3.67 16.59
C ALA A 848 -19.46 -4.72 16.19
N MET A 849 -18.81 -4.56 15.04
CA MET A 849 -17.68 -5.39 14.61
C MET A 849 -16.47 -5.31 15.58
N ILE A 850 -16.27 -4.18 16.24
CA ILE A 850 -15.17 -3.96 17.18
C ILE A 850 -15.30 -4.86 18.42
N PRO A 851 -16.40 -4.81 19.22
CA PRO A 851 -16.55 -5.70 20.37
C PRO A 851 -16.67 -7.16 19.97
N ILE A 852 -17.26 -7.49 18.81
CA ILE A 852 -17.24 -8.86 18.29
C ILE A 852 -15.78 -9.32 18.15
N ARG A 853 -14.89 -8.49 17.63
CA ARG A 853 -13.47 -8.85 17.54
C ARG A 853 -12.76 -8.93 18.90
N TYR A 854 -13.04 -8.05 19.85
CA TYR A 854 -12.35 -8.07 21.15
C TYR A 854 -12.88 -9.13 22.13
N ILE A 855 -14.17 -9.46 22.05
CA ILE A 855 -14.83 -10.33 23.03
C ILE A 855 -15.09 -11.72 22.44
N LEU A 856 -15.69 -11.79 21.25
CA LEU A 856 -16.11 -13.08 20.67
C LEU A 856 -14.92 -13.82 20.07
N LEU A 857 -14.05 -13.11 19.37
CA LEU A 857 -12.97 -13.77 18.62
C LEU A 857 -11.90 -14.43 19.50
N PRO A 858 -11.41 -13.83 20.59
CA PRO A 858 -10.42 -14.46 21.47
C PRO A 858 -10.99 -15.65 22.25
N ARG A 859 -12.33 -15.76 22.34
CA ARG A 859 -12.99 -16.94 22.93
C ARG A 859 -12.99 -18.13 21.98
N ILE A 860 -12.95 -17.89 20.67
CA ILE A 860 -13.05 -18.94 19.64
C ILE A 860 -11.67 -19.35 19.11
N ILE A 861 -10.75 -18.40 18.98
CA ILE A 861 -9.37 -18.60 18.53
C ILE A 861 -8.45 -18.04 19.60
N GLU A 862 -7.41 -18.80 19.99
CA GLU A 862 -6.41 -18.33 20.95
C GLU A 862 -5.85 -16.96 20.54
N ALA A 863 -5.77 -16.04 21.50
CA ALA A 863 -5.29 -14.67 21.27
C ALA A 863 -3.92 -14.64 20.57
N LYS A 864 -3.04 -15.60 20.90
CA LYS A 864 -1.72 -15.76 20.26
C LYS A 864 -1.82 -15.92 18.73
N TYR A 865 -2.77 -16.70 18.21
CA TYR A 865 -2.93 -16.87 16.77
C TYR A 865 -3.55 -15.64 16.12
N LEU A 866 -4.49 -14.97 16.81
CA LEU A 866 -5.10 -13.74 16.33
C LEU A 866 -4.05 -12.63 16.19
N ASP A 867 -3.19 -12.48 17.18
CA ASP A 867 -2.13 -11.47 17.16
C ASP A 867 -1.10 -11.78 16.08
N VAL A 868 -0.83 -13.06 15.76
CA VAL A 868 0.03 -13.43 14.63
C VAL A 868 -0.63 -13.16 13.27
N MET A 869 -1.95 -13.31 13.15
CA MET A 869 -2.67 -13.00 11.92
C MET A 869 -2.88 -11.49 11.72
N ASP A 870 -2.93 -10.73 12.82
CA ASP A 870 -2.96 -9.26 12.81
C ASP A 870 -1.56 -8.65 12.76
N ALA A 871 -0.53 -9.40 13.16
CA ALA A 871 0.85 -8.94 13.16
C ALA A 871 1.20 -8.43 11.77
N GLU A 872 1.66 -7.19 11.72
CA GLU A 872 2.12 -6.58 10.50
C GLU A 872 3.20 -7.46 9.84
N HIS A 873 3.21 -7.48 8.51
CA HIS A 873 4.40 -7.87 7.77
C HIS A 873 5.46 -6.78 8.02
N ARG A 874 6.03 -6.72 9.23
CA ARG A 874 7.11 -5.78 9.54
C ARG A 874 8.35 -6.25 8.78
N PRO A 875 8.87 -5.47 7.82
CA PRO A 875 10.07 -5.82 7.06
C PRO A 875 11.36 -5.73 7.89
#